data_AF-A0AAN8YS54-F1
#
_entry.id   AF-A0AAN8YS54-F1
#
_cell.length_a   1.000
_cell.length_b   1.000
_cell.length_c   1.000
_cell.angle_alpha   90.00
_cell.angle_beta   90.00
_cell.angle_gamma   90.00
#
_symmetry.space_group_name_H-M   'P 1'
#
loop_
_entity.id
_entity.type
_entity.pdbx_description
1 polymer ?
#
loop_
_entity_poly.entity_id
_entity_poly.type
_entity_poly.pdbx_seq_one_letter_code
_entity_poly.pdbx_strand_id
1 'polypeptide(L)'
;MGKGGSDENMAAWLLGVNTLKIQPFNLPALGPHDVRVRMKAVGICGSDVHYLKTMRCADFVVKEPMVIGHECAGIIEEVGGEVKTLVPGDRVALEPGISCWRCDLCKEGRYNLCPEMKFFATPPVHGSLANQVVHPADLCFKLPDNISLEEGAMCEPLSVGVHACRRANVGPETNILVLGAGPIGLVTLLAARAFGAPRIVIVDVDDYRLSVAKKLGADDIVKVSINLQDVATDIENIQKAMGGRIDVSFDCAGFNKTMSTALGATHPGNTLWRSDLVFGNIDYGLMNDDGNFVVMGSDSSDPLWESFRNPTNTLLPNQTLERGSFLVSQKSQANFTQGRFYLWMLDNGNLVLVTQSVPSNMDYDDEYYNTQTFDTTNATNSGDKLVFEVNGVMYVLKRNNETQILTPRSIPSASDNYHRVTLNFDGVLSHYYHSRISNDSGWNILWSQPDNICTEITGRNGPGSCGYNNVCSLGTNNRPVCNCPKGYSLVDPNNAYGDCKPDFSISCDEVGRGSPDDLYSLITIRDIDWPLSDYQQINRSTEQDCQNACLNDCFCAVAIYRSNSCWKKKLPLSNGRIDTSLNAKAFIKLRKDGVLRPLSPPIPEYHQKQSWRIWAILASSLLGSSILVNVLFIGVFCWGFFHINKKKMNTFRPTSHVTDSLCHSFTYKDLVVATKEFNEELGRGAFGIVYKGVMSIGSRKVVAIKKLDRVAHEAEKDFMTEVNVISQTHHKNLVRLIGYCNEGLHRLLVYEYMSNGTLASFIFGDLKPTWSQRTSIAMGIARGLAYLHEECSTQIIHCDIKPQNILLDDYHVARISDFGLSKLLMINQSRTDTNIRGTRGYVAPEWFRHSPVTVKVDIYSFGILLLEIITCRKCLENEESYGLEAILVDWVVDCFQEGNLEALVRSDIEALNDKKQLERFVMVGIWCVQEDPLTRPTMRKVCQMLEGSVEVTMPPCSCNFSITI
;
A
#
# COMPACT_ATOMS: atom_id res chain seq x y z
N MET A 1 -11.08 -27.80 47.53
CA MET A 1 -11.63 -28.93 46.76
C MET A 1 -12.77 -28.41 45.91
N GLY A 2 -12.62 -28.56 44.60
CA GLY A 2 -13.55 -28.14 43.54
C GLY A 2 -12.77 -28.22 42.23
N LYS A 3 -12.89 -29.32 41.49
CA LYS A 3 -12.24 -29.55 40.20
C LYS A 3 -12.90 -28.63 39.16
N GLY A 4 -12.16 -27.72 38.53
CA GLY A 4 -12.59 -27.06 37.29
C GLY A 4 -12.07 -27.85 36.11
N GLY A 5 -12.94 -28.52 35.37
CA GLY A 5 -12.59 -29.24 34.15
C GLY A 5 -12.01 -28.28 33.11
N SER A 6 -11.06 -28.75 32.30
CA SER A 6 -10.72 -28.09 31.05
C SER A 6 -11.92 -28.24 30.12
N ASP A 7 -12.84 -27.28 30.14
CA ASP A 7 -13.97 -27.28 29.21
C ASP A 7 -13.41 -27.27 27.78
N GLU A 8 -13.81 -28.26 27.00
CA GLU A 8 -13.45 -28.38 25.58
C GLU A 8 -13.96 -27.13 24.84
N ASN A 9 -13.12 -26.50 24.01
CA ASN A 9 -13.54 -25.32 23.25
C ASN A 9 -14.59 -25.73 22.22
N MET A 10 -15.79 -25.15 22.29
CA MET A 10 -16.91 -25.47 21.41
C MET A 10 -17.19 -24.33 20.44
N ALA A 11 -17.64 -24.65 19.23
CA ALA A 11 -18.06 -23.68 18.22
C ALA A 11 -19.33 -24.12 17.50
N ALA A 12 -20.01 -23.15 16.88
CA ALA A 12 -21.17 -23.37 16.03
C ALA A 12 -20.72 -23.67 14.59
N TRP A 13 -20.76 -24.96 14.23
CA TRP A 13 -20.39 -25.46 12.92
C TRP A 13 -21.58 -25.49 11.97
N LEU A 14 -21.42 -24.87 10.82
CA LEU A 14 -22.28 -25.04 9.66
C LEU A 14 -21.85 -26.30 8.90
N LEU A 15 -22.71 -27.32 8.90
CA LEU A 15 -22.42 -28.64 8.31
C LEU A 15 -23.11 -28.85 6.96
N GLY A 16 -24.06 -27.99 6.62
CA GLY A 16 -24.91 -28.10 5.44
C GLY A 16 -26.04 -27.07 5.47
N VAL A 17 -26.82 -27.02 4.40
CA VAL A 17 -27.98 -26.12 4.31
C VAL A 17 -28.90 -26.29 5.52
N ASN A 18 -29.21 -25.19 6.18
CA ASN A 18 -30.00 -25.09 7.41
C ASN A 18 -29.54 -26.03 8.54
N THR A 19 -28.27 -26.43 8.55
CA THR A 19 -27.73 -27.41 9.49
C THR A 19 -26.56 -26.84 10.27
N LEU A 20 -26.85 -26.30 11.45
CA LEU A 20 -25.87 -25.77 12.41
C LEU A 20 -25.78 -26.69 13.63
N LYS A 21 -24.58 -27.06 14.08
CA LYS A 21 -24.36 -27.86 15.29
C LYS A 21 -23.23 -27.30 16.15
N ILE A 22 -23.40 -27.34 17.47
CA ILE A 22 -22.32 -27.03 18.41
C ILE A 22 -21.42 -28.26 18.52
N GLN A 23 -20.15 -28.14 18.14
CA GLN A 23 -19.17 -29.23 18.18
C GLN A 23 -17.80 -28.69 18.64
N PRO A 24 -16.88 -29.57 19.08
CA PRO A 24 -15.54 -29.17 19.47
C PRO A 24 -14.82 -28.39 18.36
N PHE A 25 -14.03 -27.39 18.74
CA PHE A 25 -13.23 -26.55 17.85
C PHE A 25 -11.79 -26.47 18.37
N ASN A 26 -10.88 -27.08 17.62
CA ASN A 26 -9.47 -27.09 17.96
C ASN A 26 -8.88 -25.70 17.76
N LEU A 27 -8.47 -25.07 18.87
CA LEU A 27 -7.79 -23.77 18.82
C LEU A 27 -6.40 -23.93 18.19
N PRO A 28 -5.98 -22.97 17.35
CA PRO A 28 -4.58 -22.83 16.98
C PRO A 28 -3.67 -22.64 18.20
N ALA A 29 -2.40 -22.97 18.05
CA ALA A 29 -1.40 -22.63 19.07
C ALA A 29 -1.28 -21.11 19.21
N LEU A 30 -1.07 -20.64 20.44
CA LEU A 30 -0.89 -19.21 20.71
C LEU A 30 0.53 -18.78 20.27
N GLY A 31 0.64 -17.97 19.22
CA GLY A 31 1.90 -17.41 18.76
C GLY A 31 2.42 -16.28 19.65
N PRO A 32 3.67 -15.82 19.44
CA PRO A 32 4.29 -14.78 20.26
C PRO A 32 3.58 -13.41 20.18
N HIS A 33 2.92 -13.11 19.06
CA HIS A 33 2.18 -11.86 18.83
C HIS A 33 0.65 -12.04 18.85
N ASP A 34 0.16 -13.21 19.23
CA ASP A 34 -1.26 -13.52 19.24
C ASP A 34 -1.86 -13.33 20.62
N VAL A 35 -3.18 -13.25 20.69
CA VAL A 35 -3.96 -13.31 21.92
C VAL A 35 -5.00 -14.41 21.84
N ARG A 36 -5.24 -15.10 22.96
CA ARG A 36 -6.41 -15.96 23.13
C ARG A 36 -7.53 -15.12 23.70
N VAL A 37 -8.64 -15.04 22.97
CA VAL A 37 -9.80 -14.24 23.36
C VAL A 37 -10.96 -15.17 23.66
N ARG A 38 -11.55 -15.03 24.84
CA ARG A 38 -12.84 -15.65 25.17
C ARG A 38 -13.95 -14.78 24.61
N MET A 39 -14.67 -15.33 23.65
CA MET A 39 -15.77 -14.62 23.00
C MET A 39 -16.91 -14.40 23.98
N LYS A 40 -17.54 -13.23 23.88
CA LYS A 40 -18.65 -12.83 24.75
C LYS A 40 -19.86 -12.37 23.96
N ALA A 41 -19.63 -11.65 22.86
CA ALA A 41 -20.67 -11.24 21.94
C ALA A 41 -20.19 -11.50 20.52
N VAL A 42 -21.06 -12.12 19.71
CA VAL A 42 -20.87 -12.31 18.28
C VAL A 42 -22.20 -11.95 17.60
N GLY A 43 -22.17 -10.99 16.68
CA GLY A 43 -23.29 -10.60 15.85
C GLY A 43 -23.63 -11.67 14.82
N ILE A 44 -24.81 -11.54 14.21
CA ILE A 44 -25.22 -12.37 13.08
C ILE A 44 -25.31 -11.47 11.86
N CYS A 45 -24.42 -11.69 10.90
CA CYS A 45 -24.37 -10.94 9.67
C CYS A 45 -25.39 -11.44 8.65
N GLY A 46 -25.66 -10.63 7.62
CA GLY A 46 -26.36 -11.09 6.43
C GLY A 46 -25.66 -12.26 5.73
N SER A 47 -24.32 -12.25 5.68
CA SER A 47 -23.52 -13.33 5.08
C SER A 47 -23.66 -14.66 5.83
N ASP A 48 -23.75 -14.65 7.17
CA ASP A 48 -24.01 -15.85 7.97
C ASP A 48 -25.36 -16.49 7.59
N VAL A 49 -26.39 -15.66 7.37
CA VAL A 49 -27.71 -16.13 6.91
C VAL A 49 -27.65 -16.70 5.50
N HIS A 50 -26.87 -16.08 4.60
CA HIS A 50 -26.64 -16.63 3.26
C HIS A 50 -25.95 -17.99 3.34
N TYR A 51 -24.84 -18.13 4.07
CA TYR A 51 -24.17 -19.41 4.27
C TYR A 51 -25.10 -20.46 4.88
N LEU A 52 -25.88 -20.10 5.90
CA LEU A 52 -26.85 -21.03 6.51
C LEU A 52 -27.88 -21.52 5.48
N LYS A 53 -28.42 -20.64 4.64
CA LYS A 53 -29.52 -20.98 3.72
C LYS A 53 -29.07 -21.64 2.42
N THR A 54 -27.89 -21.32 1.91
CA THR A 54 -27.46 -21.71 0.56
C THR A 54 -26.06 -22.31 0.51
N MET A 55 -25.34 -22.36 1.64
CA MET A 55 -23.91 -22.71 1.70
C MET A 55 -23.03 -21.81 0.82
N ARG A 56 -23.53 -20.62 0.47
CA ARG A 56 -22.89 -19.70 -0.48
C ARG A 56 -23.23 -18.24 -0.17
N CYS A 57 -22.21 -17.38 -0.18
CA CYS A 57 -22.38 -15.93 -0.16
C CYS A 57 -21.53 -15.34 -1.29
N ALA A 58 -22.16 -14.65 -2.25
CA ALA A 58 -21.50 -14.22 -3.50
C ALA A 58 -20.73 -15.38 -4.17
N ASP A 59 -19.43 -15.25 -4.38
CA ASP A 59 -18.57 -16.30 -4.99
C ASP A 59 -17.97 -17.27 -3.96
N PHE A 60 -18.17 -17.02 -2.67
CA PHE A 60 -17.67 -17.87 -1.60
C PHE A 60 -18.63 -19.04 -1.35
N VAL A 61 -18.16 -20.26 -1.60
CA VAL A 61 -18.92 -21.50 -1.41
C VAL A 61 -18.32 -22.31 -0.27
N VAL A 62 -19.14 -22.65 0.72
CA VAL A 62 -18.75 -23.51 1.84
C VAL A 62 -18.74 -24.96 1.35
N LYS A 63 -17.55 -25.50 1.11
CA LYS A 63 -17.35 -26.88 0.62
C LYS A 63 -17.13 -27.89 1.75
N GLU A 64 -16.70 -27.42 2.91
CA GLU A 64 -16.39 -28.21 4.11
C GLU A 64 -17.05 -27.56 5.33
N PRO A 65 -17.29 -28.32 6.42
CA PRO A 65 -17.79 -27.77 7.68
C PRO A 65 -17.03 -26.52 8.13
N MET A 66 -17.76 -25.47 8.51
CA MET A 66 -17.16 -24.16 8.82
C MET A 66 -17.83 -23.53 10.04
N VAL A 67 -17.04 -22.92 10.94
CA VAL A 67 -17.58 -22.05 12.00
C VAL A 67 -17.96 -20.70 11.39
N ILE A 68 -19.12 -20.15 11.75
CA ILE A 68 -19.64 -18.86 11.22
C ILE A 68 -19.37 -17.68 12.19
N GLY A 69 -19.79 -16.46 11.82
CA GLY A 69 -19.71 -15.25 12.65
C GLY A 69 -18.39 -14.48 12.55
N HIS A 70 -18.45 -13.15 12.45
CA HIS A 70 -17.27 -12.28 12.38
C HIS A 70 -17.43 -10.93 13.08
N GLU A 71 -18.65 -10.50 13.44
CA GLU A 71 -18.84 -9.29 14.25
C GLU A 71 -18.66 -9.63 15.74
N CYS A 72 -17.42 -9.58 16.25
CA CYS A 72 -17.14 -10.19 17.56
C CYS A 72 -16.38 -9.28 18.55
N ALA A 73 -16.69 -9.51 19.83
CA ALA A 73 -15.99 -8.93 20.96
C ALA A 73 -15.87 -9.93 22.12
N GLY A 74 -14.80 -9.78 22.89
CA GLY A 74 -14.47 -10.71 23.95
C GLY A 74 -13.52 -10.15 25.00
N ILE A 75 -13.01 -11.07 25.82
CA ILE A 75 -12.08 -10.76 26.90
C ILE A 75 -10.79 -11.54 26.64
N ILE A 76 -9.65 -10.85 26.68
CA ILE A 76 -8.33 -11.47 26.58
C ILE A 76 -8.14 -12.43 27.76
N GLU A 77 -7.81 -13.69 27.49
CA GLU A 77 -7.48 -14.67 28.52
C GLU A 77 -5.99 -14.94 28.63
N GLU A 78 -5.31 -14.96 27.48
CA GLU A 78 -3.87 -15.23 27.40
C GLU A 78 -3.27 -14.38 26.28
N VAL A 79 -2.01 -13.96 26.46
CA VAL A 79 -1.27 -13.15 25.49
C VAL A 79 0.06 -13.83 25.15
N GLY A 80 0.47 -13.75 23.89
CA GLY A 80 1.79 -14.20 23.44
C GLY A 80 2.92 -13.41 24.11
N GLY A 81 4.11 -14.02 24.18
CA GLY A 81 5.26 -13.46 24.91
C GLY A 81 5.80 -12.13 24.38
N GLU A 82 5.43 -11.72 23.16
CA GLU A 82 5.84 -10.46 22.54
C GLU A 82 4.72 -9.41 22.48
N VAL A 83 3.52 -9.73 22.99
CA VAL A 83 2.41 -8.78 23.09
C VAL A 83 2.65 -7.79 24.24
N LYS A 84 2.73 -6.50 23.93
CA LYS A 84 3.01 -5.42 24.90
C LYS A 84 1.83 -4.47 25.15
N THR A 85 0.83 -4.51 24.28
CA THR A 85 -0.27 -3.53 24.23
C THR A 85 -1.55 -3.99 24.92
N LEU A 86 -1.71 -5.30 25.11
CA LEU A 86 -2.90 -5.92 25.70
C LEU A 86 -2.50 -6.84 26.85
N VAL A 87 -3.39 -6.98 27.84
CA VAL A 87 -3.19 -7.90 28.98
C VAL A 87 -4.43 -8.77 29.22
N PRO A 88 -4.28 -9.95 29.83
CA PRO A 88 -5.42 -10.75 30.28
C PRO A 88 -6.42 -9.92 31.11
N GLY A 89 -7.70 -10.06 30.80
CA GLY A 89 -8.80 -9.28 31.38
C GLY A 89 -9.26 -8.09 30.55
N ASP A 90 -8.47 -7.64 29.56
CA ASP A 90 -8.88 -6.57 28.67
C ASP A 90 -10.10 -6.97 27.83
N ARG A 91 -11.08 -6.07 27.73
CA ARG A 91 -12.21 -6.18 26.82
C ARG A 91 -11.78 -5.69 25.44
N VAL A 92 -12.03 -6.46 24.39
CA VAL A 92 -11.60 -6.14 23.03
C VAL A 92 -12.72 -6.37 22.01
N ALA A 93 -12.77 -5.52 20.99
CA ALA A 93 -13.41 -5.82 19.71
C ALA A 93 -12.34 -6.28 18.72
N LEU A 94 -12.68 -7.22 17.83
CA LEU A 94 -11.72 -7.81 16.90
C LEU A 94 -11.97 -7.28 15.48
N GLU A 95 -10.90 -6.95 14.78
CA GLU A 95 -10.91 -6.79 13.32
C GLU A 95 -10.91 -8.19 12.69
N PRO A 96 -12.00 -8.62 12.02
CA PRO A 96 -12.10 -9.98 11.47
C PRO A 96 -11.17 -10.23 10.27
N GLY A 97 -10.69 -9.18 9.61
CA GLY A 97 -9.80 -9.28 8.46
C GLY A 97 -8.32 -9.31 8.84
N ILE A 98 -7.67 -10.46 8.65
CA ILE A 98 -6.23 -10.61 8.78
C ILE A 98 -5.58 -10.42 7.40
N SER A 99 -5.00 -9.25 7.20
CA SER A 99 -4.27 -8.91 5.98
C SER A 99 -2.86 -9.52 5.97
N CYS A 100 -2.21 -9.57 4.80
CA CYS A 100 -0.85 -10.12 4.70
C CYS A 100 0.25 -9.13 5.13
N TRP A 101 -0.09 -7.86 5.33
CA TRP A 101 0.82 -6.74 5.67
C TRP A 101 1.96 -6.48 4.67
N ARG A 102 2.06 -7.23 3.57
CA ARG A 102 3.19 -7.20 2.64
C ARG A 102 2.83 -6.80 1.21
N CYS A 103 1.55 -6.84 0.81
CA CYS A 103 1.13 -6.40 -0.51
C CYS A 103 1.04 -4.87 -0.59
N ASP A 104 1.00 -4.33 -1.81
CA ASP A 104 1.04 -2.88 -2.04
C ASP A 104 -0.18 -2.18 -1.41
N LEU A 105 -1.36 -2.79 -1.52
CA LEU A 105 -2.57 -2.29 -0.84
C LEU A 105 -2.41 -2.23 0.69
N CYS A 106 -1.77 -3.23 1.33
CA CYS A 106 -1.47 -3.16 2.77
C CYS A 106 -0.47 -2.05 3.08
N LYS A 107 0.58 -1.91 2.27
CA LYS A 107 1.63 -0.90 2.44
C LYS A 107 1.11 0.54 2.25
N GLU A 108 0.12 0.71 1.38
CA GLU A 108 -0.60 1.98 1.17
C GLU A 108 -1.59 2.32 2.32
N GLY A 109 -1.72 1.45 3.32
CA GLY A 109 -2.70 1.60 4.40
C GLY A 109 -4.12 1.18 4.02
N ARG A 110 -4.30 0.60 2.83
CA ARG A 110 -5.56 0.02 2.33
C ARG A 110 -5.61 -1.49 2.56
N TYR A 111 -5.23 -1.92 3.76
CA TYR A 111 -5.11 -3.34 4.12
C TYR A 111 -6.43 -4.11 3.96
N ASN A 112 -7.57 -3.43 4.07
CA ASN A 112 -8.90 -3.98 3.84
C ASN A 112 -9.10 -4.48 2.38
N LEU A 113 -8.24 -4.07 1.45
CA LEU A 113 -8.24 -4.52 0.04
C LEU A 113 -7.17 -5.60 -0.23
N CYS A 114 -6.55 -6.14 0.82
CA CYS A 114 -5.51 -7.16 0.68
C CYS A 114 -5.98 -8.36 -0.17
N PRO A 115 -5.26 -8.75 -1.23
CA PRO A 115 -5.64 -9.90 -2.05
C PRO A 115 -5.51 -11.23 -1.29
N GLU A 116 -4.65 -11.26 -0.27
CA GLU A 116 -4.40 -12.41 0.61
C GLU A 116 -5.19 -12.30 1.93
N MET A 117 -6.30 -11.55 1.94
CA MET A 117 -7.12 -11.34 3.13
C MET A 117 -7.67 -12.68 3.66
N LYS A 118 -7.37 -12.99 4.92
CA LYS A 118 -8.06 -14.05 5.66
C LYS A 118 -9.13 -13.40 6.52
N PHE A 119 -10.39 -13.71 6.25
CA PHE A 119 -11.51 -13.05 6.91
C PHE A 119 -12.34 -14.09 7.67
N PHE A 120 -12.69 -13.79 8.93
CA PHE A 120 -13.55 -14.68 9.72
C PHE A 120 -14.85 -15.03 8.97
N ALA A 121 -15.23 -16.31 9.02
CA ALA A 121 -16.42 -16.86 8.36
C ALA A 121 -16.43 -16.74 6.83
N THR A 122 -15.26 -16.54 6.19
CA THR A 122 -15.10 -16.63 4.73
C THR A 122 -14.31 -17.89 4.38
N PRO A 123 -14.89 -18.88 3.66
CA PRO A 123 -14.20 -20.12 3.32
C PRO A 123 -12.82 -19.88 2.67
N PRO A 124 -11.76 -20.60 3.11
CA PRO A 124 -11.75 -21.72 4.06
C PRO A 124 -11.58 -21.32 5.54
N VAL A 125 -11.64 -20.03 5.88
CA VAL A 125 -11.33 -19.50 7.21
C VAL A 125 -12.55 -19.62 8.13
N HIS A 126 -12.33 -20.20 9.32
CA HIS A 126 -13.34 -20.31 10.35
C HIS A 126 -13.68 -18.95 10.98
N GLY A 127 -14.94 -18.78 11.37
CA GLY A 127 -15.43 -17.62 12.09
C GLY A 127 -15.19 -17.67 13.60
N SER A 128 -15.88 -16.76 14.28
CA SER A 128 -15.70 -16.42 15.69
C SER A 128 -16.85 -16.87 16.59
N LEU A 129 -17.88 -17.54 16.06
CA LEU A 129 -18.99 -18.10 16.85
C LEU A 129 -18.54 -19.37 17.62
N ALA A 130 -17.60 -19.17 18.53
CA ALA A 130 -16.91 -20.16 19.36
C ALA A 130 -16.73 -19.64 20.80
N ASN A 131 -16.44 -20.52 21.76
CA ASN A 131 -16.15 -20.09 23.14
C ASN A 131 -14.87 -19.25 23.22
N GLN A 132 -13.86 -19.63 22.45
CA GLN A 132 -12.56 -18.97 22.36
C GLN A 132 -12.08 -18.92 20.91
N VAL A 133 -11.24 -17.92 20.62
CA VAL A 133 -10.47 -17.80 19.37
C VAL A 133 -9.04 -17.37 19.67
N VAL A 134 -8.12 -17.62 18.74
CA VAL A 134 -6.77 -17.05 18.74
C VAL A 134 -6.69 -16.05 17.60
N HIS A 135 -6.27 -14.82 17.89
CA HIS A 135 -6.23 -13.73 16.93
C HIS A 135 -4.98 -12.86 17.12
N PRO A 136 -4.45 -12.21 16.07
CA PRO A 136 -3.32 -11.28 16.22
C PRO A 136 -3.66 -10.13 17.17
N ALA A 137 -2.72 -9.79 18.06
CA ALA A 137 -2.94 -8.79 19.09
C ALA A 137 -3.15 -7.37 18.54
N ASP A 138 -2.52 -7.05 17.41
CA ASP A 138 -2.63 -5.77 16.70
C ASP A 138 -3.98 -5.57 15.99
N LEU A 139 -4.73 -6.66 15.80
CA LEU A 139 -6.10 -6.65 15.28
C LEU A 139 -7.16 -6.74 16.39
N CYS A 140 -6.76 -6.64 17.66
CA CYS A 140 -7.64 -6.62 18.82
C CYS A 140 -7.67 -5.22 19.45
N PHE A 141 -8.80 -4.53 19.37
CA PHE A 141 -8.96 -3.15 19.84
C PHE A 141 -9.57 -3.11 21.22
N LYS A 142 -8.81 -2.61 22.21
CA LYS A 142 -9.27 -2.46 23.59
C LYS A 142 -10.47 -1.51 23.68
N LEU A 143 -11.54 -1.99 24.30
CA LEU A 143 -12.78 -1.24 24.51
C LEU A 143 -12.67 -0.33 25.75
N PRO A 144 -13.13 0.93 25.65
CA PRO A 144 -13.31 1.81 26.80
C PRO A 144 -14.28 1.24 27.84
N ASP A 145 -14.17 1.72 29.07
CA ASP A 145 -14.92 1.09 30.17
C ASP A 145 -16.44 1.19 30.04
N ASN A 146 -16.90 2.26 29.39
CA ASN A 146 -18.29 2.59 29.14
C ASN A 146 -18.88 1.91 27.89
N ILE A 147 -18.11 1.11 27.16
CA ILE A 147 -18.60 0.36 25.99
C ILE A 147 -18.84 -1.10 26.39
N SER A 148 -20.05 -1.61 26.16
CA SER A 148 -20.40 -3.01 26.41
C SER A 148 -19.74 -3.94 25.39
N LEU A 149 -19.72 -5.26 25.66
CA LEU A 149 -19.16 -6.22 24.70
C LEU A 149 -20.06 -6.35 23.46
N GLU A 150 -21.37 -6.21 23.63
CA GLU A 150 -22.33 -6.17 22.53
C GLU A 150 -22.13 -4.93 21.66
N GLU A 151 -21.92 -3.75 22.26
CA GLU A 151 -21.54 -2.53 21.52
C GLU A 151 -20.18 -2.68 20.84
N GLY A 152 -19.23 -3.38 21.48
CA GLY A 152 -17.95 -3.73 20.90
C GLY A 152 -18.06 -4.63 19.66
N ALA A 153 -18.96 -5.61 19.68
CA ALA A 153 -19.24 -6.46 18.53
C ALA A 153 -19.83 -5.66 17.35
N MET A 154 -20.53 -4.55 17.64
CA MET A 154 -21.06 -3.63 16.62
C MET A 154 -20.00 -2.70 16.00
N CYS A 155 -18.75 -2.69 16.48
CA CYS A 155 -17.70 -1.83 15.94
C CYS A 155 -17.39 -2.14 14.46
N GLU A 156 -17.38 -3.43 14.08
CA GLU A 156 -17.14 -3.85 12.69
C GLU A 156 -18.22 -3.29 11.73
N PRO A 157 -19.53 -3.54 11.93
CA PRO A 157 -20.53 -3.02 11.01
C PRO A 157 -20.62 -1.49 11.08
N LEU A 158 -20.39 -0.88 12.25
CA LEU A 158 -20.33 0.57 12.39
C LEU A 158 -19.19 1.18 11.56
N SER A 159 -18.04 0.51 11.47
CA SER A 159 -16.89 0.97 10.69
C SER A 159 -17.24 1.13 9.20
N VAL A 160 -18.13 0.28 8.66
CA VAL A 160 -18.65 0.38 7.29
C VAL A 160 -19.44 1.68 7.10
N GLY A 161 -20.37 1.98 8.02
CA GLY A 161 -21.15 3.23 7.98
C GLY A 161 -20.29 4.48 8.11
N VAL A 162 -19.29 4.46 9.01
CA VAL A 162 -18.31 5.55 9.17
C VAL A 162 -17.47 5.73 7.90
N HIS A 163 -16.99 4.64 7.30
CA HIS A 163 -16.21 4.67 6.07
C HIS A 163 -17.03 5.24 4.90
N ALA A 164 -18.29 4.81 4.76
CA ALA A 164 -19.20 5.33 3.75
C ALA A 164 -19.44 6.85 3.90
N CYS A 165 -19.71 7.32 5.12
CA CYS A 165 -19.90 8.74 5.40
C CYS A 165 -18.65 9.58 5.10
N ARG A 166 -17.45 9.07 5.43
CA ARG A 166 -16.18 9.74 5.08
C ARG A 166 -15.99 9.85 3.57
N ARG A 167 -16.23 8.77 2.83
CA ARG A 167 -16.10 8.77 1.37
C ARG A 167 -17.07 9.71 0.68
N ALA A 168 -18.28 9.86 1.23
CA ALA A 168 -19.27 10.79 0.73
C ALA A 168 -19.12 12.22 1.27
N ASN A 169 -18.07 12.51 2.05
CA ASN A 169 -17.82 13.82 2.66
C ASN A 169 -19.03 14.38 3.43
N VAL A 170 -19.69 13.53 4.21
CA VAL A 170 -20.87 13.91 5.00
C VAL A 170 -20.49 14.96 6.06
N GLY A 171 -21.28 16.03 6.15
CA GLY A 171 -21.14 17.06 7.17
C GLY A 171 -22.42 17.87 7.43
N PRO A 172 -22.31 19.03 8.12
CA PRO A 172 -23.44 19.88 8.51
C PRO A 172 -24.33 20.42 7.38
N GLU A 173 -23.87 20.33 6.13
CA GLU A 173 -24.57 20.85 4.94
C GLU A 173 -25.14 19.74 4.04
N THR A 174 -25.05 18.48 4.49
CA THR A 174 -25.32 17.28 3.68
C THR A 174 -26.62 16.61 4.10
N ASN A 175 -27.69 16.76 3.31
CA ASN A 175 -28.93 16.00 3.50
C ASN A 175 -28.81 14.59 2.93
N ILE A 176 -29.26 13.57 3.67
CA ILE A 176 -28.94 12.17 3.38
C ILE A 176 -30.19 11.33 3.17
N LEU A 177 -30.19 10.56 2.10
CA LEU A 177 -31.12 9.45 1.87
C LEU A 177 -30.40 8.12 2.16
N VAL A 178 -31.00 7.26 2.97
CA VAL A 178 -30.52 5.88 3.18
C VAL A 178 -31.56 4.92 2.61
N LEU A 179 -31.15 4.06 1.67
CA LEU A 179 -32.01 3.04 1.08
C LEU A 179 -31.72 1.69 1.73
N GLY A 180 -32.71 1.18 2.47
CA GLY A 180 -32.61 -0.03 3.28
C GLY A 180 -32.38 0.32 4.76
N ALA A 181 -33.31 -0.07 5.62
CA ALA A 181 -33.25 0.04 7.08
C ALA A 181 -32.78 -1.27 7.74
N GLY A 182 -31.91 -2.03 7.06
CA GLY A 182 -31.18 -3.16 7.64
C GLY A 182 -30.02 -2.70 8.53
N PRO A 183 -29.26 -3.63 9.15
CA PRO A 183 -28.17 -3.29 10.07
C PRO A 183 -27.19 -2.24 9.51
N ILE A 184 -26.72 -2.40 8.27
CA ILE A 184 -25.82 -1.45 7.60
C ILE A 184 -26.47 -0.08 7.39
N GLY A 185 -27.75 -0.03 7.00
CA GLY A 185 -28.47 1.23 6.85
C GLY A 185 -28.67 1.96 8.18
N LEU A 186 -28.95 1.22 9.26
CA LEU A 186 -29.11 1.79 10.59
C LEU A 186 -27.79 2.33 11.16
N VAL A 187 -26.68 1.62 11.00
CA VAL A 187 -25.36 2.16 11.42
C VAL A 187 -24.90 3.31 10.52
N THR A 188 -25.27 3.32 9.24
CA THR A 188 -25.03 4.46 8.34
C THR A 188 -25.83 5.68 8.77
N LEU A 189 -27.09 5.52 9.18
CA LEU A 189 -27.91 6.58 9.81
C LEU A 189 -27.23 7.16 11.06
N LEU A 190 -26.76 6.29 11.97
CA LEU A 190 -26.08 6.72 13.20
C LEU A 190 -24.76 7.44 12.90
N ALA A 191 -23.96 6.92 11.97
CA ALA A 191 -22.73 7.55 11.51
C ALA A 191 -23.04 8.92 10.90
N ALA A 192 -23.92 9.00 9.91
CA ALA A 192 -24.34 10.24 9.26
C ALA A 192 -24.74 11.32 10.28
N ARG A 193 -25.53 10.95 11.30
CA ARG A 193 -25.92 11.87 12.37
C ARG A 193 -24.72 12.35 13.18
N ALA A 194 -23.79 11.46 13.52
CA ALA A 194 -22.57 11.81 14.25
C ALA A 194 -21.62 12.72 13.43
N PHE A 195 -21.61 12.59 12.10
CA PHE A 195 -20.90 13.51 11.20
C PHE A 195 -21.59 14.88 11.06
N GLY A 196 -22.77 15.05 11.64
CA GLY A 196 -23.48 16.33 11.71
C GLY A 196 -24.53 16.53 10.63
N ALA A 197 -24.92 15.48 9.89
CA ALA A 197 -25.94 15.60 8.85
C ALA A 197 -27.23 16.22 9.41
N PRO A 198 -27.70 17.34 8.84
CA PRO A 198 -28.83 18.10 9.37
C PRO A 198 -30.16 17.35 9.18
N ARG A 199 -30.29 16.59 8.08
CA ARG A 199 -31.49 15.82 7.78
C ARG A 199 -31.18 14.46 7.17
N ILE A 200 -31.82 13.42 7.69
CA ILE A 200 -31.66 12.03 7.25
C ILE A 200 -33.03 11.38 7.07
N VAL A 201 -33.33 10.95 5.84
CA VAL A 201 -34.51 10.16 5.49
C VAL A 201 -34.07 8.74 5.16
N ILE A 202 -34.81 7.75 5.65
CA ILE A 202 -34.51 6.34 5.41
C ILE A 202 -35.72 5.61 4.85
N VAL A 203 -35.47 4.69 3.91
CA VAL A 203 -36.53 3.95 3.22
C VAL A 203 -36.33 2.44 3.33
N ASP A 204 -37.44 1.70 3.40
CA ASP A 204 -37.46 0.25 3.43
C ASP A 204 -38.86 -0.24 3.04
N VAL A 205 -38.98 -1.53 2.75
CA VAL A 205 -40.26 -2.18 2.46
C VAL A 205 -40.96 -2.65 3.75
N ASP A 206 -40.20 -2.80 4.84
CA ASP A 206 -40.64 -3.33 6.12
C ASP A 206 -40.92 -2.22 7.16
N ASP A 207 -42.15 -2.16 7.65
CA ASP A 207 -42.59 -1.14 8.62
C ASP A 207 -41.88 -1.25 9.97
N TYR A 208 -41.52 -2.47 10.39
CA TYR A 208 -40.84 -2.66 11.67
C TYR A 208 -39.43 -2.08 11.62
N ARG A 209 -38.67 -2.34 10.54
CA ARG A 209 -37.34 -1.74 10.32
C ARG A 209 -37.41 -0.22 10.26
N LEU A 210 -38.40 0.35 9.57
CA LEU A 210 -38.61 1.80 9.54
C LEU A 210 -38.90 2.35 10.95
N SER A 211 -39.71 1.66 11.75
CA SER A 211 -39.99 2.06 13.13
C SER A 211 -38.73 2.08 14.01
N VAL A 212 -37.80 1.15 13.78
CA VAL A 212 -36.49 1.12 14.46
C VAL A 212 -35.64 2.30 14.02
N ALA A 213 -35.57 2.57 12.71
CA ALA A 213 -34.82 3.70 12.20
C ALA A 213 -35.32 5.05 12.74
N LYS A 214 -36.64 5.21 12.88
CA LYS A 214 -37.25 6.39 13.51
C LYS A 214 -36.82 6.54 14.97
N LYS A 215 -36.79 5.45 15.75
CA LYS A 215 -36.32 5.45 17.15
C LYS A 215 -34.84 5.80 17.28
N LEU A 216 -34.03 5.42 16.29
CA LEU A 216 -32.60 5.72 16.22
C LEU A 216 -32.28 7.13 15.70
N GLY A 217 -33.30 7.93 15.38
CA GLY A 217 -33.14 9.34 15.06
C GLY A 217 -33.16 9.67 13.57
N ALA A 218 -33.79 8.84 12.72
CA ALA A 218 -34.17 9.27 11.37
C ALA A 218 -35.21 10.40 11.44
N ASP A 219 -35.02 11.46 10.65
CA ASP A 219 -35.96 12.60 10.64
C ASP A 219 -37.27 12.23 9.98
N ASP A 220 -37.21 11.39 8.95
CA ASP A 220 -38.39 10.82 8.32
C ASP A 220 -38.15 9.40 7.79
N ILE A 221 -39.24 8.68 7.58
CA ILE A 221 -39.25 7.29 7.10
C ILE A 221 -40.23 7.14 5.94
N VAL A 222 -39.84 6.45 4.88
CA VAL A 222 -40.72 6.19 3.73
C VAL A 222 -40.81 4.70 3.46
N LYS A 223 -42.04 4.19 3.42
CA LYS A 223 -42.31 2.83 2.98
C LYS A 223 -42.30 2.81 1.45
N VAL A 224 -41.44 1.96 0.89
CA VAL A 224 -41.32 1.75 -0.57
C VAL A 224 -41.77 0.34 -0.95
N SER A 225 -41.95 0.08 -2.25
CA SER A 225 -42.28 -1.25 -2.75
C SER A 225 -41.06 -1.96 -3.36
N ILE A 226 -41.16 -3.26 -3.68
CA ILE A 226 -40.17 -3.97 -4.48
C ILE A 226 -40.39 -3.85 -6.00
N ASN A 227 -41.54 -3.30 -6.44
CA ASN A 227 -41.92 -3.24 -7.85
C ASN A 227 -41.20 -2.09 -8.56
N LEU A 228 -40.49 -2.39 -9.65
CA LEU A 228 -39.75 -1.40 -10.46
C LEU A 228 -40.64 -0.31 -11.05
N GLN A 229 -41.93 -0.58 -11.28
CA GLN A 229 -42.86 0.42 -11.82
C GLN A 229 -43.16 1.56 -10.83
N ASP A 230 -42.93 1.34 -9.53
CA ASP A 230 -43.24 2.32 -8.49
C ASP A 230 -42.10 3.30 -8.23
N VAL A 231 -40.97 3.21 -8.95
CA VAL A 231 -39.78 4.08 -8.73
C VAL A 231 -40.13 5.56 -8.78
N ALA A 232 -40.94 6.00 -9.75
CA ALA A 232 -41.33 7.41 -9.88
C ALA A 232 -42.14 7.88 -8.66
N THR A 233 -43.11 7.08 -8.22
CA THR A 233 -43.94 7.36 -7.04
C THR A 233 -43.11 7.35 -5.75
N ASP A 234 -42.18 6.41 -5.61
CA ASP A 234 -41.29 6.31 -4.46
C ASP A 234 -40.37 7.53 -4.37
N ILE A 235 -39.82 8.00 -5.50
CA ILE A 235 -39.00 9.21 -5.57
C ILE A 235 -39.82 10.43 -5.11
N GLU A 236 -41.05 10.60 -5.58
CA GLU A 236 -41.91 11.72 -5.19
C GLU A 236 -42.17 11.71 -3.67
N ASN A 237 -42.47 10.54 -3.10
CA ASN A 237 -42.67 10.37 -1.67
C ASN A 237 -41.41 10.67 -0.86
N ILE A 238 -40.24 10.24 -1.36
CA ILE A 238 -38.93 10.49 -0.75
C ILE A 238 -38.59 11.98 -0.75
N GLN A 239 -38.77 12.65 -1.88
CA GLN A 239 -38.51 14.09 -2.02
C GLN A 239 -39.44 14.89 -1.09
N LYS A 240 -40.70 14.48 -0.99
CA LYS A 240 -41.66 15.08 -0.07
C LYS A 240 -41.27 14.89 1.40
N ALA A 241 -40.83 13.69 1.77
CA ALA A 241 -40.35 13.41 3.13
C ALA A 241 -39.03 14.16 3.45
N MET A 242 -38.15 14.32 2.45
CA MET A 242 -36.94 15.12 2.61
C MET A 242 -37.28 16.60 2.78
N GLY A 243 -38.28 17.13 2.06
CA GLY A 243 -38.66 18.54 2.17
C GLY A 243 -37.55 19.52 1.74
N GLY A 244 -36.56 19.02 0.99
CA GLY A 244 -35.37 19.74 0.56
C GLY A 244 -34.52 18.89 -0.38
N ARG A 245 -33.35 19.39 -0.77
CA ARG A 245 -32.41 18.65 -1.64
C ARG A 245 -31.87 17.41 -0.93
N ILE A 246 -31.59 16.36 -1.69
CA ILE A 246 -30.88 15.16 -1.24
C ILE A 246 -29.46 15.25 -1.80
N ASP A 247 -28.47 15.43 -0.92
CA ASP A 247 -27.08 15.64 -1.31
C ASP A 247 -26.34 14.31 -1.50
N VAL A 248 -26.62 13.33 -0.65
CA VAL A 248 -25.99 12.00 -0.68
C VAL A 248 -27.06 10.91 -0.50
N SER A 249 -26.97 9.87 -1.32
CA SER A 249 -27.78 8.65 -1.17
C SER A 249 -26.90 7.43 -0.90
N PHE A 250 -27.20 6.68 0.16
CA PHE A 250 -26.53 5.42 0.49
C PHE A 250 -27.44 4.23 0.16
N ASP A 251 -27.07 3.41 -0.83
CA ASP A 251 -27.73 2.12 -1.05
C ASP A 251 -27.14 1.06 -0.11
N CYS A 252 -27.95 0.67 0.87
CA CYS A 252 -27.63 -0.33 1.88
C CYS A 252 -28.45 -1.63 1.69
N ALA A 253 -29.18 -1.74 0.58
CA ALA A 253 -30.04 -2.89 0.26
C ALA A 253 -29.49 -3.72 -0.91
N GLY A 254 -28.84 -3.07 -1.87
CA GLY A 254 -28.15 -3.75 -2.98
C GLY A 254 -29.09 -4.36 -4.03
N PHE A 255 -30.28 -3.76 -4.25
CA PHE A 255 -31.22 -4.19 -5.28
C PHE A 255 -31.21 -3.24 -6.49
N ASN A 256 -31.51 -3.75 -7.69
CA ASN A 256 -31.56 -2.89 -8.90
C ASN A 256 -32.50 -1.69 -8.73
N LYS A 257 -33.65 -1.88 -8.08
CA LYS A 257 -34.62 -0.81 -7.83
C LYS A 257 -34.06 0.29 -6.91
N THR A 258 -33.30 -0.08 -5.87
CA THR A 258 -32.76 0.90 -4.92
C THR A 258 -31.74 1.79 -5.61
N MET A 259 -30.93 1.25 -6.53
CA MET A 259 -30.05 2.06 -7.36
C MET A 259 -30.81 3.07 -8.24
N SER A 260 -31.85 2.64 -8.97
CA SER A 260 -32.68 3.55 -9.77
C SER A 260 -33.37 4.63 -8.93
N THR A 261 -33.83 4.26 -7.74
CA THR A 261 -34.47 5.19 -6.80
C THR A 261 -33.47 6.20 -6.26
N ALA A 262 -32.26 5.76 -5.88
CA ALA A 262 -31.18 6.62 -5.41
C ALA A 262 -30.77 7.63 -6.50
N LEU A 263 -30.58 7.16 -7.74
CA LEU A 263 -30.27 7.99 -8.90
C LEU A 263 -31.32 9.07 -9.14
N GLY A 264 -32.60 8.69 -9.14
CA GLY A 264 -33.69 9.64 -9.41
C GLY A 264 -34.05 10.56 -8.25
N ALA A 265 -33.76 10.18 -7.00
CA ALA A 265 -34.05 10.99 -5.82
C ALA A 265 -32.93 11.99 -5.50
N THR A 266 -31.67 11.68 -5.84
CA THR A 266 -30.51 12.54 -5.54
C THR A 266 -30.54 13.81 -6.39
N HIS A 267 -30.20 14.96 -5.80
CA HIS A 267 -30.26 16.24 -6.50
C HIS A 267 -29.28 16.29 -7.69
N PRO A 268 -29.69 16.82 -8.87
CA PRO A 268 -28.80 17.00 -10.02
C PRO A 268 -27.56 17.85 -9.71
N GLY A 269 -26.40 17.52 -10.30
CA GLY A 269 -25.15 18.27 -10.13
C GLY A 269 -24.25 17.80 -8.98
N ASN A 270 -24.67 16.82 -8.18
CA ASN A 270 -23.82 16.14 -7.21
C ASN A 270 -23.20 14.86 -7.79
N THR A 271 -21.98 14.55 -7.35
CA THR A 271 -21.18 13.43 -7.86
C THR A 271 -21.68 12.09 -7.34
N LEU A 272 -22.31 11.29 -8.20
CA LEU A 272 -22.74 9.93 -7.89
C LEU A 272 -21.64 8.88 -8.17
N TRP A 273 -20.78 9.20 -9.14
CA TRP A 273 -19.56 8.49 -9.54
C TRP A 273 -18.64 9.50 -10.24
N ARG A 274 -17.32 9.39 -10.06
CA ARG A 274 -16.32 10.26 -10.71
C ARG A 274 -15.32 9.38 -11.45
N SER A 275 -15.29 9.52 -12.77
CA SER A 275 -14.10 9.22 -13.57
C SER A 275 -13.33 10.53 -13.64
N ASP A 276 -12.05 10.53 -13.24
CA ASP A 276 -11.21 11.73 -13.26
C ASP A 276 -10.91 12.26 -14.69
N LEU A 277 -11.55 11.70 -15.73
CA LEU A 277 -11.18 11.87 -17.14
C LEU A 277 -12.28 12.46 -18.05
N VAL A 278 -13.48 12.80 -17.55
CA VAL A 278 -14.56 13.31 -18.42
C VAL A 278 -14.70 14.83 -18.32
N PHE A 279 -14.50 15.53 -19.45
CA PHE A 279 -14.73 16.97 -19.60
C PHE A 279 -16.11 17.22 -20.23
N GLY A 280 -17.04 17.87 -19.51
CA GLY A 280 -18.35 18.28 -20.04
C GLY A 280 -19.51 18.11 -19.05
N ASN A 281 -20.66 18.70 -19.36
CA ASN A 281 -21.90 18.52 -18.59
C ASN A 281 -22.58 17.20 -18.99
N ILE A 282 -22.67 16.26 -18.06
CA ILE A 282 -23.30 14.95 -18.24
C ILE A 282 -24.83 15.10 -18.11
N ASP A 283 -25.58 14.49 -19.03
CA ASP A 283 -27.05 14.48 -19.02
C ASP A 283 -27.59 13.11 -18.57
N TYR A 284 -27.22 12.02 -19.26
CA TYR A 284 -27.63 10.66 -18.92
C TYR A 284 -26.57 9.61 -19.29
N GLY A 285 -26.67 8.42 -18.70
CA GLY A 285 -25.91 7.24 -19.08
C GLY A 285 -26.85 6.08 -19.43
N LEU A 286 -26.45 5.23 -20.37
CA LEU A 286 -27.24 4.06 -20.78
C LEU A 286 -26.35 2.86 -21.13
N MET A 287 -26.91 1.66 -20.97
CA MET A 287 -26.29 0.40 -21.36
C MET A 287 -26.96 -0.07 -22.65
N ASN A 288 -26.20 -0.17 -23.74
CA ASN A 288 -26.70 -0.67 -25.03
C ASN A 288 -26.82 -2.20 -25.04
N ASP A 289 -27.67 -2.71 -25.93
CA ASP A 289 -27.87 -4.16 -26.14
C ASP A 289 -26.61 -4.87 -26.68
N ASP A 290 -25.67 -4.13 -27.26
CA ASP A 290 -24.36 -4.64 -27.69
C ASP A 290 -23.34 -4.73 -26.54
N GLY A 291 -23.71 -4.26 -25.34
CA GLY A 291 -22.86 -4.27 -24.16
C GLY A 291 -22.08 -2.97 -23.93
N ASN A 292 -22.22 -1.97 -24.79
CA ASN A 292 -21.53 -0.69 -24.61
C ASN A 292 -22.25 0.18 -23.58
N PHE A 293 -21.57 0.51 -22.48
CA PHE A 293 -22.02 1.53 -21.54
C PHE A 293 -21.58 2.92 -22.02
N VAL A 294 -22.55 3.82 -22.20
CA VAL A 294 -22.35 5.14 -22.84
C VAL A 294 -22.84 6.26 -21.92
N VAL A 295 -22.06 7.33 -21.83
CA VAL A 295 -22.37 8.56 -21.10
C VAL A 295 -22.53 9.71 -22.10
N MET A 296 -23.68 10.39 -22.06
CA MET A 296 -24.08 11.44 -23.00
C MET A 296 -24.12 12.81 -22.33
N GLY A 297 -23.84 13.86 -23.12
CA GLY A 297 -23.99 15.26 -22.73
C GLY A 297 -25.26 15.87 -23.30
N SER A 298 -25.67 17.03 -22.78
CA SER A 298 -26.92 17.69 -23.16
C SER A 298 -26.94 18.21 -24.61
N ASP A 299 -25.76 18.49 -25.17
CA ASP A 299 -25.63 19.30 -26.40
C ASP A 299 -24.87 18.57 -27.54
N SER A 300 -24.46 17.31 -27.36
CA SER A 300 -23.69 16.56 -28.38
C SER A 300 -24.35 15.25 -28.79
N SER A 301 -24.31 14.94 -30.09
CA SER A 301 -24.64 13.61 -30.62
C SER A 301 -23.59 12.56 -30.31
N ASP A 302 -22.35 12.99 -30.03
CA ASP A 302 -21.26 12.11 -29.66
C ASP A 302 -21.24 11.89 -28.13
N PRO A 303 -20.95 10.65 -27.68
CA PRO A 303 -20.85 10.34 -26.27
C PRO A 303 -19.66 11.03 -25.62
N LEU A 304 -19.86 11.54 -24.41
CA LEU A 304 -18.80 12.11 -23.57
C LEU A 304 -17.79 11.04 -23.13
N TRP A 305 -18.28 9.81 -22.93
CA TRP A 305 -17.46 8.64 -22.61
C TRP A 305 -18.22 7.37 -23.00
N GLU A 306 -17.51 6.33 -23.44
CA GLU A 306 -18.10 5.01 -23.65
C GLU A 306 -17.12 3.89 -23.33
N SER A 307 -17.65 2.76 -22.86
CA SER A 307 -16.86 1.58 -22.46
C SER A 307 -16.11 0.96 -23.64
N PHE A 308 -16.66 1.05 -24.85
CA PHE A 308 -16.03 0.48 -26.03
C PHE A 308 -14.75 1.24 -26.46
N ARG A 309 -14.67 2.55 -26.19
CA ARG A 309 -13.45 3.37 -26.37
C ARG A 309 -12.45 3.24 -25.22
N ASN A 310 -12.83 2.55 -24.14
CA ASN A 310 -12.00 2.35 -22.94
C ASN A 310 -11.96 0.85 -22.59
N PRO A 311 -11.50 -0.02 -23.50
CA PRO A 311 -11.58 -1.46 -23.31
C PRO A 311 -10.63 -1.96 -22.22
N THR A 312 -10.97 -3.12 -21.63
CA THR A 312 -10.11 -3.82 -20.67
C THR A 312 -9.34 -4.95 -21.35
N ASN A 313 -9.70 -6.21 -21.10
CA ASN A 313 -9.09 -7.40 -21.67
C ASN A 313 -9.96 -8.09 -22.73
N THR A 314 -11.18 -7.59 -22.96
CA THR A 314 -12.18 -8.23 -23.83
C THR A 314 -12.72 -7.25 -24.88
N LEU A 315 -12.84 -7.73 -26.12
CA LEU A 315 -13.60 -7.08 -27.19
C LEU A 315 -14.93 -7.80 -27.40
N LEU A 316 -15.98 -7.01 -27.59
CA LEU A 316 -17.32 -7.48 -27.95
C LEU A 316 -17.64 -7.17 -29.41
N PRO A 317 -18.58 -7.92 -30.03
CA PRO A 317 -19.01 -7.63 -31.39
C PRO A 317 -19.49 -6.18 -31.52
N ASN A 318 -19.24 -5.54 -32.66
CA ASN A 318 -19.44 -4.11 -32.94
C ASN A 318 -18.38 -3.16 -32.32
N GLN A 319 -17.37 -3.68 -31.64
CA GLN A 319 -16.29 -2.86 -31.07
C GLN A 319 -15.10 -2.71 -32.02
N THR A 320 -14.50 -1.52 -32.04
CA THR A 320 -13.24 -1.25 -32.75
C THR A 320 -12.13 -0.88 -31.78
N LEU A 321 -10.89 -1.20 -32.15
CA LEU A 321 -9.68 -0.74 -31.46
C LEU A 321 -8.90 0.14 -32.43
N GLU A 322 -8.93 1.44 -32.17
CA GLU A 322 -8.27 2.47 -32.98
C GLU A 322 -6.75 2.47 -32.78
N ARG A 323 -6.00 3.12 -33.67
CA ARG A 323 -4.55 3.31 -33.47
C ARG A 323 -4.25 3.97 -32.13
N GLY A 324 -3.16 3.53 -31.51
CA GLY A 324 -2.74 3.95 -30.17
C GLY A 324 -3.51 3.25 -29.05
N SER A 325 -4.65 2.58 -29.33
CA SER A 325 -5.47 1.92 -28.32
C SER A 325 -5.08 0.46 -28.13
N PHE A 326 -5.20 -0.05 -26.90
CA PHE A 326 -4.80 -1.40 -26.53
C PHE A 326 -5.82 -2.11 -25.63
N LEU A 327 -5.77 -3.45 -25.64
CA LEU A 327 -6.29 -4.28 -24.55
C LEU A 327 -5.13 -4.64 -23.63
N VAL A 328 -5.44 -4.80 -22.34
CA VAL A 328 -4.50 -5.30 -21.34
C VAL A 328 -5.06 -6.56 -20.68
N SER A 329 -4.26 -7.60 -20.56
CA SER A 329 -4.66 -8.82 -19.86
C SER A 329 -4.95 -8.54 -18.40
N GLN A 330 -5.72 -9.39 -17.74
CA GLN A 330 -5.76 -9.42 -16.28
C GLN A 330 -4.50 -10.09 -15.70
N LYS A 331 -4.20 -9.89 -14.41
CA LYS A 331 -2.97 -10.41 -13.76
C LYS A 331 -3.00 -11.93 -13.53
N SER A 332 -4.15 -12.49 -13.17
CA SER A 332 -4.37 -13.94 -13.07
C SER A 332 -5.85 -14.27 -13.28
N GLN A 333 -6.24 -15.56 -13.26
CA GLN A 333 -7.64 -15.95 -13.40
C GLN A 333 -8.59 -15.31 -12.35
N ALA A 334 -8.08 -15.07 -11.13
CA ALA A 334 -8.86 -14.52 -10.01
C ALA A 334 -8.49 -13.06 -9.68
N ASN A 335 -7.52 -12.47 -10.38
CA ASN A 335 -7.07 -11.11 -10.13
C ASN A 335 -7.25 -10.24 -11.38
N PHE A 336 -8.23 -9.34 -11.31
CA PHE A 336 -8.65 -8.44 -12.39
C PHE A 336 -7.83 -7.15 -12.49
N THR A 337 -6.77 -6.98 -11.69
CA THR A 337 -5.81 -5.90 -11.92
C THR A 337 -5.09 -6.08 -13.26
N GLN A 338 -4.53 -5.01 -13.80
CA GLN A 338 -3.73 -5.05 -15.03
C GLN A 338 -2.61 -6.10 -14.92
N GLY A 339 -2.53 -6.94 -15.95
CA GLY A 339 -1.49 -7.93 -16.17
C GLY A 339 -0.38 -7.39 -17.07
N ARG A 340 0.41 -8.30 -17.65
CA ARG A 340 1.63 -7.97 -18.40
C ARG A 340 1.54 -8.14 -19.91
N PHE A 341 0.39 -8.59 -20.43
CA PHE A 341 0.22 -8.84 -21.86
C PHE A 341 -0.71 -7.80 -22.45
N TYR A 342 -0.36 -7.30 -23.63
CA TYR A 342 -1.14 -6.29 -24.33
C TYR A 342 -1.44 -6.74 -25.77
N LEU A 343 -2.64 -6.41 -26.24
CA LEU A 343 -2.98 -6.41 -27.66
C LEU A 343 -3.04 -4.95 -28.07
N TRP A 344 -2.11 -4.51 -28.92
CA TRP A 344 -1.97 -3.09 -29.23
C TRP A 344 -2.09 -2.83 -30.72
N MET A 345 -2.97 -1.90 -31.09
CA MET A 345 -3.00 -1.33 -32.43
C MET A 345 -2.01 -0.15 -32.49
N LEU A 346 -0.78 -0.40 -32.97
CA LEU A 346 0.28 0.61 -33.04
C LEU A 346 -0.06 1.74 -34.02
N ASP A 347 0.51 2.93 -33.80
CA ASP A 347 0.33 4.09 -34.68
C ASP A 347 0.87 3.89 -36.10
N ASN A 348 1.88 3.02 -36.25
CA ASN A 348 2.40 2.62 -37.54
C ASN A 348 1.40 1.75 -38.35
N GLY A 349 0.36 1.21 -37.71
CA GLY A 349 -0.66 0.39 -38.35
C GLY A 349 -0.47 -1.12 -38.19
N ASN A 350 0.49 -1.60 -37.39
CA ASN A 350 0.56 -2.99 -36.97
C ASN A 350 -0.34 -3.26 -35.77
N LEU A 351 -1.03 -4.40 -35.78
CA LEU A 351 -1.64 -4.97 -34.58
C LEU A 351 -0.66 -5.99 -33.99
N VAL A 352 -0.28 -5.81 -32.73
CA VAL A 352 0.75 -6.62 -32.07
C VAL A 352 0.26 -7.20 -30.76
N LEU A 353 0.75 -8.39 -30.40
CA LEU A 353 0.73 -8.86 -29.01
C LEU A 353 2.12 -8.69 -28.41
N VAL A 354 2.18 -8.03 -27.26
CA VAL A 354 3.44 -7.66 -26.59
C VAL A 354 3.41 -7.99 -25.12
N THR A 355 4.59 -8.26 -24.56
CA THR A 355 4.80 -8.33 -23.11
C THR A 355 5.35 -7.01 -22.57
N GLN A 356 4.90 -6.62 -21.39
CA GLN A 356 5.41 -5.44 -20.69
C GLN A 356 5.78 -5.79 -19.24
N SER A 357 7.06 -5.68 -18.90
CA SER A 357 7.64 -6.01 -17.60
C SER A 357 7.41 -4.93 -16.55
N VAL A 358 7.19 -3.68 -16.97
CA VAL A 358 6.96 -2.50 -16.11
C VAL A 358 5.92 -1.59 -16.76
N PRO A 359 4.91 -1.07 -16.02
CA PRO A 359 3.94 -0.11 -16.56
C PRO A 359 4.55 1.30 -16.78
N SER A 360 5.69 1.38 -17.48
CA SER A 360 6.25 2.61 -18.03
C SER A 360 5.83 2.75 -19.50
N ASN A 361 5.23 3.88 -19.84
CA ASN A 361 4.47 4.09 -21.09
C ASN A 361 5.25 4.06 -22.43
N MET A 362 6.52 3.63 -22.52
CA MET A 362 7.26 3.72 -23.81
C MET A 362 8.26 2.61 -24.18
N ASP A 363 8.43 1.53 -23.41
CA ASP A 363 9.21 0.37 -23.87
C ASP A 363 8.46 -0.93 -23.56
N TYR A 364 7.98 -1.60 -24.61
CA TYR A 364 7.44 -2.95 -24.52
C TYR A 364 8.60 -3.89 -24.76
N ASP A 365 8.73 -4.90 -23.92
CA ASP A 365 9.93 -5.74 -23.95
C ASP A 365 10.03 -6.43 -25.30
N ASP A 366 8.94 -7.06 -25.77
CA ASP A 366 8.97 -7.95 -26.94
C ASP A 366 7.60 -8.15 -27.63
N GLU A 367 7.57 -8.04 -28.96
CA GLU A 367 6.45 -8.44 -29.83
C GLU A 367 6.50 -9.96 -30.09
N TYR A 368 5.47 -10.69 -29.64
CA TYR A 368 5.35 -12.14 -29.89
C TYR A 368 4.24 -12.50 -30.91
N TYR A 369 3.58 -11.49 -31.46
CA TYR A 369 2.71 -11.60 -32.62
C TYR A 369 2.61 -10.24 -33.30
N ASN A 370 2.61 -10.22 -34.64
CA ASN A 370 2.49 -9.00 -35.43
C ASN A 370 1.75 -9.32 -36.74
N THR A 371 0.72 -8.53 -37.08
CA THR A 371 -0.07 -8.70 -38.31
C THR A 371 0.67 -8.33 -39.59
N GLN A 372 1.83 -7.66 -39.48
CA GLN A 372 2.64 -7.14 -40.59
C GLN A 372 1.82 -6.25 -41.53
N THR A 373 0.91 -5.48 -40.95
CA THR A 373 0.02 -4.58 -41.67
C THR A 373 0.65 -3.23 -41.95
N PHE A 374 1.82 -2.90 -41.38
CA PHE A 374 2.57 -1.67 -41.68
C PHE A 374 3.32 -1.78 -43.02
N ASP A 375 3.16 -0.78 -43.87
CA ASP A 375 3.85 -0.67 -45.17
C ASP A 375 4.74 0.59 -45.16
N THR A 376 6.06 0.37 -45.14
CA THR A 376 7.07 1.45 -45.13
C THR A 376 7.13 2.23 -46.45
N THR A 377 6.62 1.67 -47.54
CA THR A 377 6.68 2.27 -48.89
C THR A 377 5.43 3.07 -49.21
N ASN A 378 4.27 2.64 -48.68
CA ASN A 378 3.01 3.33 -48.86
C ASN A 378 2.14 3.26 -47.60
N ALA A 379 2.10 4.37 -46.88
CA ALA A 379 1.32 4.51 -45.65
C ALA A 379 -0.18 4.20 -45.83
N THR A 380 -0.76 4.30 -47.04
CA THR A 380 -2.18 3.97 -47.26
C THR A 380 -2.45 2.46 -47.21
N ASN A 381 -1.44 1.63 -47.42
CA ASN A 381 -1.56 0.17 -47.28
C ASN A 381 -1.42 -0.28 -45.82
N SER A 382 -1.13 0.67 -44.91
CA SER A 382 -0.95 0.38 -43.50
C SER A 382 -2.30 0.15 -42.78
N GLY A 383 -2.28 -0.63 -41.69
CA GLY A 383 -3.46 -0.80 -40.84
C GLY A 383 -3.97 0.52 -40.25
N ASP A 384 -5.29 0.62 -40.13
CA ASP A 384 -6.00 1.77 -39.56
C ASP A 384 -6.61 1.42 -38.21
N LYS A 385 -7.34 0.31 -38.11
CA LYS A 385 -7.96 -0.16 -36.86
C LYS A 385 -8.26 -1.65 -36.88
N LEU A 386 -8.38 -2.24 -35.70
CA LEU A 386 -8.94 -3.59 -35.53
C LEU A 386 -10.46 -3.47 -35.39
N VAL A 387 -11.18 -4.28 -36.16
CA VAL A 387 -12.66 -4.32 -36.13
C VAL A 387 -13.10 -5.72 -35.72
N PHE A 388 -14.00 -5.80 -34.74
CA PHE A 388 -14.69 -7.03 -34.40
C PHE A 388 -16.18 -6.89 -34.75
N GLU A 389 -16.57 -7.45 -35.88
CA GLU A 389 -17.92 -7.29 -36.43
C GLU A 389 -18.99 -8.09 -35.68
N VAL A 390 -20.25 -7.65 -35.83
CA VAL A 390 -21.45 -8.28 -35.26
C VAL A 390 -21.59 -9.75 -35.67
N ASN A 391 -21.11 -10.12 -36.86
CA ASN A 391 -21.12 -11.50 -37.36
C ASN A 391 -20.02 -12.40 -36.74
N GLY A 392 -19.18 -11.85 -35.85
CA GLY A 392 -18.07 -12.57 -35.22
C GLY A 392 -16.77 -12.55 -36.03
N VAL A 393 -16.72 -11.89 -37.19
CA VAL A 393 -15.47 -11.76 -37.98
C VAL A 393 -14.60 -10.67 -37.36
N MET A 394 -13.31 -10.94 -37.20
CA MET A 394 -12.32 -9.98 -36.72
C MET A 394 -11.25 -9.75 -37.79
N TYR A 395 -10.96 -8.48 -38.09
CA TYR A 395 -10.00 -8.09 -39.11
C TYR A 395 -9.31 -6.76 -38.79
N VAL A 396 -8.12 -6.56 -39.35
CA VAL A 396 -7.50 -5.23 -39.43
C VAL A 396 -8.00 -4.55 -40.70
N LEU A 397 -8.64 -3.39 -40.57
CA LEU A 397 -8.99 -2.52 -41.70
C LEU A 397 -7.76 -1.68 -42.05
N LYS A 398 -7.33 -1.69 -43.32
CA LYS A 398 -6.25 -0.85 -43.83
C LYS A 398 -6.78 0.52 -44.28
N ARG A 399 -5.91 1.53 -44.34
CA ARG A 399 -6.27 2.90 -44.75
C ARG A 399 -6.75 3.01 -46.22
N ASN A 400 -6.46 2.00 -47.04
CA ASN A 400 -6.96 1.85 -48.42
C ASN A 400 -8.31 1.11 -48.51
N ASN A 401 -8.97 0.85 -47.36
CA ASN A 401 -10.19 0.07 -47.21
C ASN A 401 -10.09 -1.44 -47.51
N GLU A 402 -8.88 -1.97 -47.73
CA GLU A 402 -8.68 -3.43 -47.77
C GLU A 402 -8.73 -4.01 -46.35
N THR A 403 -9.20 -5.25 -46.21
CA THR A 403 -9.30 -5.93 -44.91
C THR A 403 -8.33 -7.11 -44.83
N GLN A 404 -7.68 -7.26 -43.69
CA GLN A 404 -6.88 -8.43 -43.35
C GLN A 404 -7.60 -9.23 -42.27
N ILE A 405 -8.28 -10.30 -42.69
CA ILE A 405 -9.06 -11.17 -41.81
C ILE A 405 -8.14 -11.95 -40.87
N LEU A 406 -8.43 -11.90 -39.57
CA LEU A 406 -7.70 -12.62 -38.51
C LEU A 406 -8.42 -13.90 -38.07
N THR A 407 -9.73 -13.98 -38.27
CA THR A 407 -10.53 -15.16 -37.90
C THR A 407 -10.44 -16.29 -38.95
N PRO A 408 -10.69 -17.55 -38.56
CA PRO A 408 -10.85 -18.66 -39.49
C PRO A 408 -11.96 -18.41 -40.53
N ARG A 409 -11.89 -19.12 -41.67
CA ARG A 409 -12.89 -19.01 -42.76
C ARG A 409 -14.31 -19.45 -42.37
N SER A 410 -14.45 -20.30 -41.35
CA SER A 410 -15.72 -20.82 -40.85
C SER A 410 -15.90 -20.43 -39.39
N ILE A 411 -16.98 -19.71 -39.07
CA ILE A 411 -17.30 -19.17 -37.74
C ILE A 411 -18.73 -19.57 -37.40
N PRO A 412 -19.04 -19.97 -36.15
CA PRO A 412 -20.41 -20.18 -35.70
C PRO A 412 -21.28 -18.94 -35.94
N SER A 413 -22.54 -19.14 -36.33
CA SER A 413 -23.44 -18.00 -36.62
C SER A 413 -23.66 -17.14 -35.38
N ALA A 414 -23.47 -15.84 -35.51
CA ALA A 414 -23.77 -14.86 -34.47
C ALA A 414 -25.27 -14.75 -34.14
N SER A 415 -26.17 -15.27 -35.01
CA SER A 415 -27.59 -15.40 -34.70
C SER A 415 -27.87 -16.40 -33.58
N ASP A 416 -27.06 -17.45 -33.52
CA ASP A 416 -27.29 -18.61 -32.64
C ASP A 416 -26.27 -18.65 -31.49
N ASN A 417 -25.25 -17.78 -31.54
CA ASN A 417 -24.15 -17.75 -30.58
C ASN A 417 -23.83 -16.31 -30.14
N TYR A 418 -23.40 -16.15 -28.90
CA TYR A 418 -22.67 -14.98 -28.42
C TYR A 418 -21.20 -15.15 -28.74
N HIS A 419 -20.53 -14.06 -29.11
CA HIS A 419 -19.11 -14.04 -29.44
C HIS A 419 -18.38 -13.04 -28.55
N ARG A 420 -17.12 -13.34 -28.20
CA ARG A 420 -16.21 -12.39 -27.55
C ARG A 420 -14.76 -12.74 -27.86
N VAL A 421 -13.90 -11.74 -27.95
CA VAL A 421 -12.44 -11.94 -28.04
C VAL A 421 -11.82 -11.49 -26.74
N THR A 422 -10.95 -12.29 -26.13
CA THR A 422 -10.35 -11.96 -24.83
C THR A 422 -8.85 -12.22 -24.83
N LEU A 423 -8.09 -11.22 -24.42
CA LEU A 423 -6.69 -11.37 -24.06
C LEU A 423 -6.61 -11.96 -22.66
N ASN A 424 -6.28 -13.24 -22.59
CA ASN A 424 -6.26 -13.96 -21.31
C ASN A 424 -5.04 -13.57 -20.46
N PHE A 425 -5.12 -13.87 -19.16
CA PHE A 425 -4.06 -13.57 -18.19
C PHE A 425 -2.71 -14.22 -18.50
N ASP A 426 -2.72 -15.28 -19.30
CA ASP A 426 -1.54 -16.03 -19.72
C ASP A 426 -0.98 -15.56 -21.07
N GLY A 427 -1.51 -14.46 -21.62
CA GLY A 427 -1.01 -13.80 -22.83
C GLY A 427 -1.58 -14.34 -24.15
N VAL A 428 -2.42 -15.37 -24.09
CA VAL A 428 -3.04 -15.95 -25.28
C VAL A 428 -4.34 -15.22 -25.59
N LEU A 429 -4.41 -14.57 -26.76
CA LEU A 429 -5.64 -13.99 -27.29
C LEU A 429 -6.56 -15.14 -27.74
N SER A 430 -7.84 -15.13 -27.35
CA SER A 430 -8.77 -16.20 -27.71
C SER A 430 -10.13 -15.65 -28.10
N HIS A 431 -10.66 -16.13 -29.23
CA HIS A 431 -12.04 -15.87 -29.64
C HIS A 431 -12.92 -16.98 -29.09
N TYR A 432 -13.84 -16.62 -28.20
CA TYR A 432 -14.84 -17.50 -27.62
C TYR A 432 -16.22 -17.35 -28.26
N TYR A 433 -16.97 -18.44 -28.31
CA TYR A 433 -18.39 -18.43 -28.63
C TYR A 433 -19.21 -19.25 -27.61
N HIS A 434 -20.46 -18.85 -27.41
CA HIS A 434 -21.39 -19.53 -26.51
C HIS A 434 -22.77 -19.60 -27.13
N SER A 435 -23.43 -20.76 -27.09
CA SER A 435 -24.74 -20.92 -27.72
C SER A 435 -25.81 -20.10 -27.01
N ARG A 436 -26.70 -19.47 -27.78
CA ARG A 436 -27.91 -18.82 -27.29
C ARG A 436 -29.06 -19.80 -27.05
N ILE A 437 -28.96 -21.00 -27.61
CA ILE A 437 -30.07 -21.97 -27.72
C ILE A 437 -29.89 -23.13 -26.74
N SER A 438 -28.65 -23.58 -26.51
CA SER A 438 -28.38 -24.65 -25.54
C SER A 438 -28.12 -24.07 -24.14
N ASN A 439 -28.69 -24.72 -23.12
CA ASN A 439 -28.37 -24.46 -21.70
C ASN A 439 -27.00 -25.05 -21.30
N ASP A 440 -26.07 -25.19 -22.24
CA ASP A 440 -24.75 -25.70 -21.93
C ASP A 440 -23.99 -24.67 -21.08
N SER A 441 -23.14 -25.13 -20.17
CA SER A 441 -22.70 -24.29 -19.03
C SER A 441 -21.44 -23.45 -19.29
N GLY A 442 -20.88 -23.43 -20.52
CA GLY A 442 -19.56 -22.83 -20.76
C GLY A 442 -19.31 -22.23 -22.16
N TRP A 443 -18.28 -21.38 -22.24
CA TRP A 443 -17.77 -20.79 -23.48
C TRP A 443 -16.81 -21.76 -24.20
N ASN A 444 -16.92 -21.84 -25.53
CA ASN A 444 -16.04 -22.64 -26.37
C ASN A 444 -15.00 -21.75 -27.08
N ILE A 445 -13.77 -22.24 -27.26
CA ILE A 445 -12.72 -21.53 -27.98
C ILE A 445 -12.84 -21.84 -29.47
N LEU A 446 -12.98 -20.81 -30.31
CA LEU A 446 -12.96 -20.93 -31.76
C LEU A 446 -11.54 -20.97 -32.32
N TRP A 447 -10.69 -20.03 -31.88
CA TRP A 447 -9.27 -19.96 -32.23
C TRP A 447 -8.53 -19.11 -31.19
N SER A 448 -7.20 -19.24 -31.19
CA SER A 448 -6.30 -18.52 -30.30
C SER A 448 -5.02 -18.09 -31.00
N GLN A 449 -4.35 -17.06 -30.47
CA GLN A 449 -3.05 -16.61 -30.91
C GLN A 449 -2.17 -16.24 -29.70
N PRO A 450 -0.89 -16.64 -29.67
CA PRO A 450 -0.23 -17.61 -30.55
C PRO A 450 -0.59 -19.07 -30.24
N ASP A 451 -0.21 -19.98 -31.13
CA ASP A 451 -0.38 -21.44 -30.95
C ASP A 451 0.51 -21.98 -29.81
N ASN A 452 1.74 -21.47 -29.69
CA ASN A 452 2.68 -21.83 -28.63
C ASN A 452 3.38 -20.60 -28.05
N ILE A 453 2.75 -19.98 -27.05
CA ILE A 453 3.29 -18.77 -26.43
C ILE A 453 4.67 -18.96 -25.78
N CYS A 454 5.02 -20.18 -25.34
CA CYS A 454 6.32 -20.44 -24.73
C CYS A 454 7.49 -20.24 -25.69
N THR A 455 7.29 -20.46 -27.00
CA THR A 455 8.34 -20.33 -28.02
C THR A 455 8.28 -19.01 -28.77
N GLU A 456 7.11 -18.38 -28.89
CA GLU A 456 6.94 -17.11 -29.61
C GLU A 456 7.52 -15.91 -28.86
N ILE A 457 7.48 -15.90 -27.51
CA ILE A 457 8.13 -14.83 -26.75
C ILE A 457 9.64 -15.06 -26.78
N THR A 458 10.34 -14.23 -27.57
CA THR A 458 11.78 -14.40 -27.90
C THR A 458 12.64 -13.28 -27.35
N GLY A 459 12.22 -12.72 -26.22
CA GLY A 459 12.78 -11.49 -25.74
C GLY A 459 14.14 -11.49 -25.11
N ARG A 460 14.75 -10.29 -25.01
CA ARG A 460 16.03 -10.15 -24.31
C ARG A 460 15.85 -9.96 -22.80
N ASN A 461 14.93 -9.09 -22.37
CA ASN A 461 14.88 -8.61 -20.98
C ASN A 461 13.53 -8.86 -20.26
N GLY A 462 12.51 -9.41 -20.94
CA GLY A 462 11.19 -9.63 -20.34
C GLY A 462 11.04 -10.90 -19.47
N PRO A 463 10.04 -10.94 -18.58
CA PRO A 463 9.70 -12.11 -17.74
C PRO A 463 9.14 -13.31 -18.54
N GLY A 464 8.87 -13.13 -19.83
CA GLY A 464 8.26 -14.17 -20.66
C GLY A 464 6.84 -14.55 -20.24
N SER A 465 6.38 -15.71 -20.72
CA SER A 465 5.05 -16.23 -20.38
C SER A 465 4.90 -16.60 -18.90
N CYS A 466 5.99 -16.95 -18.22
CA CYS A 466 5.96 -17.58 -16.89
C CYS A 466 6.63 -16.81 -15.75
N GLY A 467 7.16 -15.60 -15.97
CA GLY A 467 7.93 -14.90 -14.94
C GLY A 467 9.42 -15.23 -14.98
N TYR A 468 10.23 -14.42 -14.29
CA TYR A 468 11.67 -14.61 -14.19
C TYR A 468 12.03 -15.91 -13.47
N ASN A 469 13.11 -16.56 -13.90
CA ASN A 469 13.62 -17.82 -13.36
C ASN A 469 12.64 -19.00 -13.44
N ASN A 470 11.50 -18.84 -14.12
CA ASN A 470 10.49 -19.87 -14.32
C ASN A 470 10.65 -20.51 -15.71
N VAL A 471 10.07 -21.69 -15.93
CA VAL A 471 10.13 -22.42 -17.21
C VAL A 471 8.74 -22.65 -17.76
N CYS A 472 8.50 -22.18 -18.98
CA CYS A 472 7.28 -22.38 -19.75
C CYS A 472 7.30 -23.69 -20.52
N SER A 473 6.18 -24.42 -20.44
CA SER A 473 5.90 -25.60 -21.26
C SER A 473 4.48 -25.52 -21.82
N LEU A 474 4.24 -26.09 -23.00
CA LEU A 474 2.91 -26.06 -23.59
C LEU A 474 2.05 -27.21 -23.03
N GLY A 475 0.92 -26.87 -22.42
CA GLY A 475 -0.07 -27.82 -21.90
C GLY A 475 -0.92 -28.46 -23.01
N THR A 476 -1.70 -29.48 -22.65
CA THR A 476 -2.56 -30.23 -23.59
C THR A 476 -3.70 -29.41 -24.20
N ASN A 477 -4.03 -28.27 -23.60
CA ASN A 477 -5.02 -27.30 -24.06
C ASN A 477 -4.39 -26.14 -24.86
N ASN A 478 -3.13 -26.27 -25.30
CA ASN A 478 -2.34 -25.21 -25.95
C ASN A 478 -2.19 -23.93 -25.08
N ARG A 479 -2.22 -24.08 -23.76
CA ARG A 479 -1.97 -22.99 -22.80
C ARG A 479 -0.62 -23.18 -22.11
N PRO A 480 0.06 -22.10 -21.73
CA PRO A 480 1.34 -22.21 -21.02
C PRO A 480 1.13 -22.83 -19.63
N VAL A 481 2.05 -23.72 -19.26
CA VAL A 481 2.20 -24.32 -17.95
C VAL A 481 3.59 -23.94 -17.43
N CYS A 482 3.60 -23.26 -16.30
CA CYS A 482 4.81 -22.68 -15.71
C CYS A 482 5.28 -23.50 -14.52
N ASN A 483 6.54 -23.91 -14.52
CA ASN A 483 7.15 -24.67 -13.43
C ASN A 483 8.55 -24.14 -13.10
N CYS A 484 8.82 -23.88 -11.83
CA CYS A 484 10.16 -23.53 -11.38
C CYS A 484 11.14 -24.69 -11.64
N PRO A 485 12.36 -24.40 -12.10
CA PRO A 485 13.39 -25.42 -12.23
C PRO A 485 13.78 -25.97 -10.85
N LYS A 486 14.36 -27.18 -10.81
CA LYS A 486 14.76 -27.81 -9.55
C LYS A 486 15.74 -26.94 -8.76
N GLY A 487 15.48 -26.76 -7.46
CA GLY A 487 16.26 -25.90 -6.56
C GLY A 487 15.83 -24.43 -6.59
N TYR A 488 14.71 -24.13 -7.26
CA TYR A 488 14.03 -22.85 -7.25
C TYR A 488 12.59 -23.06 -6.79
N SER A 489 12.07 -22.10 -6.03
CA SER A 489 10.67 -22.04 -5.58
C SER A 489 10.01 -20.77 -6.07
N LEU A 490 8.69 -20.80 -6.22
CA LEU A 490 7.91 -19.59 -6.52
C LEU A 490 8.16 -18.52 -5.45
N VAL A 491 8.34 -17.27 -5.89
CA VAL A 491 8.40 -16.11 -4.99
C VAL A 491 7.07 -15.96 -4.27
N ASP A 492 5.97 -16.13 -5.01
CA ASP A 492 4.61 -16.21 -4.51
C ASP A 492 4.03 -17.62 -4.80
N PRO A 493 3.86 -18.48 -3.78
CA PRO A 493 3.30 -19.82 -3.95
C PRO A 493 1.91 -19.87 -4.61
N ASN A 494 1.14 -18.77 -4.58
CA ASN A 494 -0.20 -18.68 -5.16
C ASN A 494 -0.17 -18.23 -6.63
N ASN A 495 0.98 -17.84 -7.18
CA ASN A 495 1.12 -17.35 -8.54
C ASN A 495 2.04 -18.25 -9.37
N ALA A 496 1.48 -19.33 -9.94
CA ALA A 496 2.23 -20.27 -10.78
C ALA A 496 2.88 -19.62 -12.02
N TYR A 497 2.30 -18.51 -12.52
CA TYR A 497 2.80 -17.73 -13.67
C TYR A 497 3.73 -16.58 -13.24
N GLY A 498 4.14 -16.56 -11.97
CA GLY A 498 5.04 -15.56 -11.38
C GLY A 498 6.49 -16.02 -11.30
N ASP A 499 7.32 -15.16 -10.73
CA ASP A 499 8.76 -15.37 -10.67
C ASP A 499 9.14 -16.52 -9.72
N CYS A 500 10.22 -17.21 -10.06
CA CYS A 500 10.90 -18.15 -9.17
C CYS A 500 12.14 -17.50 -8.54
N LYS A 501 12.55 -17.99 -7.39
CA LYS A 501 13.81 -17.64 -6.72
C LYS A 501 14.59 -18.91 -6.38
N PRO A 502 15.94 -18.86 -6.37
CA PRO A 502 16.72 -19.98 -5.89
C PRO A 502 16.43 -20.22 -4.40
N ASP A 503 16.40 -21.49 -3.98
CA ASP A 503 16.17 -21.90 -2.58
C ASP A 503 17.39 -21.65 -1.67
N PHE A 504 18.44 -21.05 -2.22
CA PHE A 504 19.72 -20.78 -1.59
C PHE A 504 20.23 -19.39 -2.00
N SER A 505 21.05 -18.78 -1.16
CA SER A 505 21.71 -17.51 -1.49
C SER A 505 22.89 -17.75 -2.44
N ILE A 506 22.87 -17.10 -3.59
CA ILE A 506 24.05 -16.93 -4.44
C ILE A 506 24.79 -15.70 -3.92
N SER A 507 25.90 -15.90 -3.20
CA SER A 507 26.78 -14.82 -2.72
C SER A 507 28.23 -15.08 -3.15
N CYS A 508 28.90 -14.04 -3.61
CA CYS A 508 30.34 -14.05 -3.90
C CYS A 508 31.19 -13.70 -2.65
N ASP A 509 30.58 -13.57 -1.45
CA ASP A 509 31.29 -13.24 -0.20
C ASP A 509 32.02 -14.47 0.41
N GLU A 510 31.77 -15.67 -0.11
CA GLU A 510 32.39 -16.92 0.35
C GLU A 510 33.70 -17.28 -0.39
N VAL A 511 34.30 -16.34 -1.13
CA VAL A 511 35.60 -16.54 -1.79
C VAL A 511 36.68 -16.83 -0.74
N GLY A 512 37.05 -18.11 -0.60
CA GLY A 512 38.07 -18.60 0.33
C GLY A 512 37.68 -19.79 1.21
N ARG A 513 36.43 -20.30 1.15
CA ARG A 513 35.96 -21.43 2.01
C ARG A 513 36.06 -22.84 1.42
N GLY A 514 36.60 -23.04 0.22
CA GLY A 514 36.78 -24.37 -0.37
C GLY A 514 36.89 -24.34 -1.90
N SER A 515 37.04 -25.51 -2.54
CA SER A 515 36.92 -25.63 -4.00
C SER A 515 35.47 -25.37 -4.42
N PRO A 516 35.18 -24.71 -5.55
CA PRO A 516 33.83 -24.59 -6.10
C PRO A 516 33.11 -25.94 -6.25
N ASP A 517 33.87 -27.02 -6.50
CA ASP A 517 33.36 -28.39 -6.58
C ASP A 517 32.86 -28.93 -5.24
N ASP A 518 33.32 -28.39 -4.10
CA ASP A 518 32.85 -28.81 -2.77
C ASP A 518 31.52 -28.17 -2.40
N LEU A 519 31.24 -26.96 -2.93
CA LEU A 519 30.10 -26.13 -2.54
C LEU A 519 28.89 -26.30 -3.48
N TYR A 520 29.14 -26.56 -4.76
CA TYR A 520 28.10 -26.56 -5.79
C TYR A 520 28.01 -27.90 -6.54
N SER A 521 26.82 -28.22 -7.02
CA SER A 521 26.57 -29.29 -7.98
C SER A 521 25.83 -28.73 -9.20
N LEU A 522 26.01 -29.35 -10.36
CA LEU A 522 25.27 -29.04 -11.57
C LEU A 522 24.19 -30.10 -11.80
N ILE A 523 22.96 -29.66 -12.02
CA ILE A 523 21.90 -30.51 -12.54
C ILE A 523 21.81 -30.31 -14.04
N THR A 524 21.85 -31.40 -14.79
CA THR A 524 21.67 -31.40 -16.24
C THR A 524 20.21 -31.63 -16.57
N ILE A 525 19.60 -30.71 -17.31
CA ILE A 525 18.26 -30.86 -17.89
C ILE A 525 18.38 -30.68 -19.41
N ARG A 526 17.68 -31.52 -20.18
CA ARG A 526 17.67 -31.42 -21.64
C ARG A 526 16.54 -30.53 -22.11
N ASP A 527 16.73 -29.92 -23.28
CA ASP A 527 15.71 -29.20 -24.03
C ASP A 527 15.12 -28.01 -23.26
N ILE A 528 15.90 -27.42 -22.35
CA ILE A 528 15.55 -26.18 -21.64
C ILE A 528 16.57 -25.10 -22.00
N ASP A 529 16.08 -23.89 -22.26
CA ASP A 529 16.89 -22.68 -22.48
C ASP A 529 16.19 -21.46 -21.87
N TRP A 530 16.98 -20.42 -21.61
CA TRP A 530 16.55 -19.06 -21.26
C TRP A 530 17.14 -18.11 -22.30
N PRO A 531 16.66 -18.15 -23.54
CA PRO A 531 17.30 -17.54 -24.71
C PRO A 531 17.61 -16.07 -24.49
N LEU A 532 18.69 -15.58 -25.12
CA LEU A 532 19.10 -14.17 -25.16
C LEU A 532 19.46 -13.52 -23.81
N SER A 533 19.31 -14.22 -22.67
CA SER A 533 19.80 -13.79 -21.34
C SER A 533 21.28 -14.16 -21.07
N ASP A 534 22.06 -14.30 -22.14
CA ASP A 534 23.46 -14.73 -22.08
C ASP A 534 24.38 -13.54 -21.78
N TYR A 535 25.16 -13.61 -20.71
CA TYR A 535 26.18 -12.58 -20.43
C TYR A 535 27.56 -12.95 -20.99
N GLN A 536 27.79 -14.22 -21.31
CA GLN A 536 29.05 -14.68 -21.89
C GLN A 536 28.84 -15.94 -22.76
N GLN A 537 29.43 -15.95 -23.95
CA GLN A 537 29.49 -17.11 -24.83
C GLN A 537 30.94 -17.61 -24.94
N ILE A 538 31.13 -18.92 -24.85
CA ILE A 538 32.41 -19.60 -25.06
C ILE A 538 32.26 -20.47 -26.31
N ASN A 539 32.94 -20.08 -27.38
CA ASN A 539 32.94 -20.81 -28.65
C ASN A 539 33.94 -21.97 -28.59
N ARG A 540 33.62 -23.10 -29.24
CA ARG A 540 34.48 -24.29 -29.34
C ARG A 540 34.81 -24.91 -27.98
N SER A 541 33.82 -24.98 -27.08
CA SER A 541 33.94 -25.62 -25.78
C SER A 541 33.45 -27.07 -25.84
N THR A 542 34.03 -27.96 -25.04
CA THR A 542 33.40 -29.25 -24.73
C THR A 542 32.30 -29.09 -23.68
N GLU A 543 31.50 -30.14 -23.48
CA GLU A 543 30.49 -30.19 -22.41
C GLU A 543 31.13 -29.95 -21.03
N GLN A 544 32.31 -30.54 -20.79
CA GLN A 544 33.04 -30.40 -19.53
C GLN A 544 33.55 -28.97 -19.32
N ASP A 545 34.06 -28.34 -20.38
CA ASP A 545 34.51 -26.95 -20.32
C ASP A 545 33.36 -26.01 -19.93
N CYS A 546 32.16 -26.27 -20.47
CA CYS A 546 30.97 -25.48 -20.16
C CYS A 546 30.53 -25.62 -18.70
N GLN A 547 30.52 -26.86 -18.18
CA GLN A 547 30.23 -27.14 -16.78
C GLN A 547 31.23 -26.43 -15.85
N ASN A 548 32.53 -26.60 -16.12
CA ASN A 548 33.59 -25.99 -15.32
C ASN A 548 33.55 -24.46 -15.38
N ALA A 549 33.24 -23.87 -16.54
CA ALA A 549 33.13 -22.42 -16.70
C ALA A 549 31.98 -21.81 -15.90
N CYS A 550 30.90 -22.56 -15.63
CA CYS A 550 29.80 -22.10 -14.77
C CYS A 550 30.07 -22.37 -13.29
N LEU A 551 30.63 -23.53 -12.95
CA LEU A 551 30.99 -23.87 -11.56
C LEU A 551 31.97 -22.85 -10.96
N ASN A 552 32.96 -22.44 -11.73
CA ASN A 552 34.00 -21.51 -11.30
C ASN A 552 33.61 -20.02 -11.37
N ASP A 553 32.43 -19.69 -11.90
CA ASP A 553 31.94 -18.31 -11.97
C ASP A 553 30.84 -18.09 -10.92
N CYS A 554 31.05 -17.12 -10.01
CA CYS A 554 30.09 -16.85 -8.93
C CYS A 554 28.77 -16.24 -9.43
N PHE A 555 28.76 -15.61 -10.61
CA PHE A 555 27.57 -15.03 -11.23
C PHE A 555 26.82 -16.01 -12.15
N CYS A 556 27.43 -17.15 -12.51
CA CYS A 556 26.76 -18.15 -13.36
C CYS A 556 25.71 -18.94 -12.57
N ALA A 557 24.44 -18.78 -12.95
CA ALA A 557 23.33 -19.56 -12.43
C ALA A 557 23.01 -20.77 -13.31
N VAL A 558 23.08 -20.58 -14.64
CA VAL A 558 22.81 -21.61 -15.65
C VAL A 558 23.83 -21.49 -16.77
N ALA A 559 24.31 -22.62 -17.28
CA ALA A 559 25.04 -22.68 -18.54
C ALA A 559 24.35 -23.61 -19.53
N ILE A 560 24.18 -23.14 -20.77
CA ILE A 560 23.57 -23.91 -21.85
C ILE A 560 24.66 -24.42 -22.77
N TYR A 561 24.61 -25.69 -23.12
CA TYR A 561 25.51 -26.32 -24.08
C TYR A 561 24.74 -26.85 -25.29
N ARG A 562 25.09 -26.35 -26.48
CA ARG A 562 24.61 -26.82 -27.79
C ARG A 562 25.66 -26.48 -28.85
N SER A 563 25.72 -27.27 -29.93
CA SER A 563 26.58 -26.98 -31.10
C SER A 563 28.04 -26.60 -30.77
N ASN A 564 28.69 -27.35 -29.87
CA ASN A 564 30.08 -27.12 -29.42
C ASN A 564 30.35 -25.71 -28.86
N SER A 565 29.33 -25.09 -28.26
CA SER A 565 29.45 -23.78 -27.62
C SER A 565 28.70 -23.77 -26.29
N CYS A 566 29.16 -22.90 -25.39
CA CYS A 566 28.60 -22.71 -24.06
C CYS A 566 28.08 -21.30 -23.91
N TRP A 567 26.87 -21.13 -23.37
CA TRP A 567 26.28 -19.84 -23.06
C TRP A 567 25.98 -19.75 -21.57
N LYS A 568 26.66 -18.83 -20.89
CA LYS A 568 26.51 -18.61 -19.45
C LYS A 568 25.47 -17.53 -19.18
N LYS A 569 24.61 -17.80 -18.20
CA LYS A 569 23.48 -16.97 -17.80
C LYS A 569 23.55 -16.64 -16.31
N LYS A 570 23.14 -15.42 -15.96
CA LYS A 570 23.09 -14.91 -14.58
C LYS A 570 21.65 -14.57 -14.21
N LEU A 571 21.34 -14.54 -12.92
CA LEU A 571 20.02 -14.11 -12.45
C LEU A 571 19.81 -12.61 -12.73
N PRO A 572 18.56 -12.16 -12.98
CA PRO A 572 17.38 -13.01 -13.24
C PRO A 572 17.44 -13.66 -14.63
N LEU A 573 16.97 -14.90 -14.74
CA LEU A 573 16.88 -15.64 -16.00
C LEU A 573 15.55 -15.30 -16.71
N SER A 574 15.64 -14.84 -17.95
CA SER A 574 14.49 -14.41 -18.75
C SER A 574 14.04 -15.46 -19.77
N ASN A 575 12.74 -15.53 -20.05
CA ASN A 575 12.16 -16.36 -21.11
C ASN A 575 12.43 -17.87 -21.01
N GLY A 576 12.47 -18.42 -19.80
CA GLY A 576 12.70 -19.86 -19.61
C GLY A 576 11.64 -20.71 -20.29
N ARG A 577 12.08 -21.69 -21.08
CA ARG A 577 11.18 -22.54 -21.85
C ARG A 577 11.74 -23.93 -22.11
N ILE A 578 10.83 -24.88 -22.30
CA ILE A 578 11.13 -26.18 -22.90
C ILE A 578 11.02 -26.04 -24.42
N ASP A 579 12.12 -26.33 -25.13
CA ASP A 579 12.18 -26.33 -26.59
C ASP A 579 13.02 -27.52 -27.09
N THR A 580 12.31 -28.56 -27.54
CA THR A 580 12.90 -29.79 -28.05
C THR A 580 13.61 -29.64 -29.40
N SER A 581 13.42 -28.51 -30.09
CA SER A 581 14.09 -28.26 -31.38
C SER A 581 15.56 -27.91 -31.21
N LEU A 582 15.95 -27.41 -30.03
CA LEU A 582 17.30 -26.90 -29.77
C LEU A 582 18.33 -28.00 -29.48
N ASN A 583 17.90 -29.19 -29.04
CA ASN A 583 18.76 -30.28 -28.58
C ASN A 583 19.88 -29.79 -27.63
N ALA A 584 19.49 -28.92 -26.68
CA ALA A 584 20.40 -28.24 -25.77
C ALA A 584 20.44 -28.93 -24.40
N LYS A 585 21.58 -28.81 -23.71
CA LYS A 585 21.72 -29.23 -22.30
C LYS A 585 21.88 -28.00 -21.42
N ALA A 586 20.98 -27.82 -20.46
CA ALA A 586 21.08 -26.82 -19.42
C ALA A 586 21.76 -27.40 -18.18
N PHE A 587 22.83 -26.76 -17.72
CA PHE A 587 23.52 -27.03 -16.47
C PHE A 587 23.11 -25.99 -15.44
N ILE A 588 22.22 -26.37 -14.52
CA ILE A 588 21.73 -25.50 -13.45
C ILE A 588 22.61 -25.68 -12.22
N LYS A 589 23.22 -24.59 -11.76
CA LYS A 589 24.09 -24.56 -10.58
C LYS A 589 23.26 -24.53 -9.31
N LEU A 590 23.45 -25.51 -8.44
CA LEU A 590 22.80 -25.63 -7.13
C LEU A 590 23.83 -25.79 -6.03
N ARG A 591 23.53 -25.30 -4.82
CA ARG A 591 24.37 -25.55 -3.64
C ARG A 591 24.20 -27.01 -3.19
N LYS A 592 25.29 -27.69 -2.84
CA LYS A 592 25.25 -29.07 -2.30
C LYS A 592 24.62 -29.13 -0.89
N ASP A 593 24.64 -28.02 -0.16
CA ASP A 593 24.00 -27.89 1.16
C ASP A 593 22.48 -27.82 1.03
N GLY A 594 21.86 -28.98 0.78
CA GLY A 594 20.42 -29.17 0.72
C GLY A 594 19.90 -30.10 1.81
N VAL A 595 20.26 -29.88 3.08
CA VAL A 595 19.47 -30.31 4.26
C VAL A 595 19.75 -29.31 5.39
N LEU A 596 18.70 -28.67 5.91
CA LEU A 596 18.71 -27.96 7.19
C LEU A 596 19.54 -28.72 8.24
N ARG A 597 20.66 -28.16 8.68
CA ARG A 597 21.21 -28.57 9.98
C ARG A 597 20.28 -28.02 11.05
N PRO A 598 19.67 -28.86 11.91
CA PRO A 598 19.10 -28.38 13.16
C PRO A 598 20.25 -27.79 13.96
N LEU A 599 20.17 -26.50 14.29
CA LEU A 599 20.96 -25.93 15.38
C LEU A 599 20.43 -26.52 16.69
N SER A 600 20.88 -27.73 17.03
CA SER A 600 21.17 -28.24 18.39
C SER A 600 21.40 -29.76 18.38
N PRO A 601 22.53 -30.27 18.93
CA PRO A 601 22.64 -31.68 19.30
C PRO A 601 21.86 -31.99 20.60
N PRO A 602 21.52 -33.27 20.87
CA PRO A 602 20.69 -33.67 22.01
C PRO A 602 21.49 -33.61 23.32
N ILE A 603 20.88 -33.03 24.36
CA ILE A 603 21.42 -33.06 25.73
C ILE A 603 21.08 -34.43 26.36
N PRO A 604 22.01 -35.10 27.08
CA PRO A 604 21.78 -36.43 27.65
C PRO A 604 20.78 -36.40 28.82
N GLU A 605 19.95 -37.43 28.89
CA GLU A 605 19.10 -37.72 30.06
C GLU A 605 19.95 -37.95 31.31
N TYR A 606 19.66 -37.19 32.38
CA TYR A 606 20.14 -37.48 33.74
C TYR A 606 18.95 -37.76 34.65
N HIS A 607 18.80 -39.01 35.05
CA HIS A 607 17.89 -39.45 36.10
C HIS A 607 18.47 -39.10 37.49
N GLN A 608 17.68 -38.42 38.34
CA GLN A 608 17.86 -38.57 39.79
C GLN A 608 16.51 -38.53 40.54
N LYS A 609 16.32 -39.55 41.37
CA LYS A 609 15.15 -39.84 42.21
C LYS A 609 15.32 -39.19 43.60
N GLN A 610 14.17 -38.85 44.22
CA GLN A 610 13.93 -38.58 45.67
C GLN A 610 14.54 -37.28 46.26
N SER A 611 13.94 -36.58 47.26
CA SER A 611 12.73 -36.77 48.07
C SER A 611 12.13 -35.42 48.53
N TRP A 612 10.80 -35.23 48.37
CA TRP A 612 10.08 -33.95 48.53
C TRP A 612 9.61 -33.62 49.97
N ARG A 613 9.90 -34.47 50.95
CA ARG A 613 9.26 -34.41 52.29
C ARG A 613 9.92 -33.45 53.29
N ILE A 614 11.11 -32.92 52.98
CA ILE A 614 11.87 -32.04 53.90
C ILE A 614 11.58 -30.55 53.66
N TRP A 615 11.27 -30.14 52.42
CA TRP A 615 10.97 -28.74 52.07
C TRP A 615 9.59 -28.25 52.52
N ALA A 616 8.63 -29.15 52.71
CA ALA A 616 7.25 -28.80 53.09
C ALA A 616 7.14 -28.26 54.53
N ILE A 617 8.06 -28.62 55.43
CA ILE A 617 7.98 -28.25 56.85
C ILE A 617 8.57 -26.83 57.07
N LEU A 618 9.63 -26.47 56.34
CA LEU A 618 10.29 -25.16 56.47
C LEU A 618 9.43 -24.01 55.91
N ALA A 619 8.70 -24.24 54.82
CA ALA A 619 7.88 -23.21 54.16
C ALA A 619 6.69 -22.72 55.02
N SER A 620 6.15 -23.57 55.89
CA SER A 620 4.98 -23.23 56.73
C SER A 620 5.29 -22.21 57.83
N SER A 621 6.54 -22.15 58.31
CA SER A 621 6.96 -21.24 59.38
C SER A 621 7.23 -19.80 58.92
N LEU A 622 7.57 -19.61 57.64
CA LEU A 622 7.89 -18.31 57.04
C LEU A 622 6.65 -17.51 56.60
N LEU A 623 5.52 -18.18 56.34
CA LEU A 623 4.29 -17.54 55.87
C LEU A 623 3.47 -16.90 57.00
N GLY A 624 3.62 -17.38 58.24
CA GLY A 624 2.89 -16.85 59.40
C GLY A 624 3.35 -15.46 59.86
N SER A 625 4.64 -15.14 59.70
CA SER A 625 5.19 -13.84 60.13
C SER A 625 4.95 -12.70 59.13
N SER A 626 4.73 -13.03 57.85
CA SER A 626 4.52 -12.04 56.78
C SER A 626 3.13 -11.39 56.84
N ILE A 627 2.10 -12.11 57.26
CA ILE A 627 0.72 -11.60 57.29
C ILE A 627 0.57 -10.49 58.35
N LEU A 628 1.24 -10.64 59.49
CA LEU A 628 1.11 -9.71 60.62
C LEU A 628 1.81 -8.36 60.34
N VAL A 629 2.91 -8.38 59.57
CA VAL A 629 3.62 -7.17 59.13
C VAL A 629 2.83 -6.42 58.06
N ASN A 630 2.23 -7.13 57.11
CA ASN A 630 1.44 -6.49 56.04
C ASN A 630 0.15 -5.82 56.54
N VAL A 631 -0.50 -6.39 57.57
CA VAL A 631 -1.69 -5.76 58.18
C VAL A 631 -1.33 -4.47 58.93
N LEU A 632 -0.17 -4.42 59.59
CA LEU A 632 0.34 -3.21 60.24
C LEU A 632 0.68 -2.11 59.23
N PHE A 633 1.28 -2.45 58.09
CA PHE A 633 1.56 -1.49 57.01
C PHE A 633 0.29 -0.89 56.40
N ILE A 634 -0.75 -1.71 56.18
CA ILE A 634 -2.04 -1.23 55.65
C ILE A 634 -2.73 -0.30 56.67
N GLY A 635 -2.65 -0.60 57.97
CA GLY A 635 -3.20 0.26 59.02
C GLY A 635 -2.56 1.66 59.05
N VAL A 636 -1.22 1.73 58.95
CA VAL A 636 -0.48 2.99 58.90
C VAL A 636 -0.76 3.77 57.61
N PHE A 637 -0.87 3.07 56.48
CA PHE A 637 -1.18 3.69 55.19
C PHE A 637 -2.60 4.27 55.16
N CYS A 638 -3.59 3.54 55.68
CA CYS A 638 -4.96 4.01 55.81
C CYS A 638 -5.07 5.20 56.77
N TRP A 639 -4.34 5.19 57.89
CA TRP A 639 -4.32 6.31 58.84
C TRP A 639 -3.65 7.57 58.25
N GLY A 640 -2.56 7.41 57.51
CA GLY A 640 -1.90 8.48 56.76
C GLY A 640 -2.78 9.06 55.65
N PHE A 641 -3.47 8.21 54.89
CA PHE A 641 -4.37 8.62 53.81
C PHE A 641 -5.60 9.38 54.34
N PHE A 642 -6.13 8.97 55.50
CA PHE A 642 -7.28 9.64 56.12
C PHE A 642 -6.92 11.02 56.72
N HIS A 643 -5.69 11.21 57.19
CA HIS A 643 -5.20 12.51 57.68
C HIS A 643 -4.81 13.48 56.56
N ILE A 644 -4.32 12.99 55.42
CA ILE A 644 -3.97 13.82 54.25
C ILE A 644 -5.24 14.31 53.53
N ASN A 645 -6.29 13.49 53.44
CA ASN A 645 -7.53 13.86 52.75
C ASN A 645 -8.45 14.80 53.53
N LYS A 646 -8.26 14.97 54.86
CA LYS A 646 -9.06 15.92 55.65
C LYS A 646 -8.60 17.39 55.50
N LYS A 647 -7.49 17.66 54.80
CA LYS A 647 -6.94 19.01 54.61
C LYS A 647 -7.00 19.54 53.17
N LYS A 648 -7.65 18.85 52.24
CA LYS A 648 -7.73 19.23 50.81
C LYS A 648 -9.18 19.24 50.30
N MET A 649 -10.03 20.06 50.92
CA MET A 649 -11.20 20.63 50.25
C MET A 649 -10.98 22.14 50.16
N ASN A 650 -10.34 22.57 49.07
CA ASN A 650 -10.57 23.85 48.39
C ASN A 650 -9.64 23.96 47.17
N THR A 651 -10.21 24.42 46.06
CA THR A 651 -9.56 24.86 44.80
C THR A 651 -8.79 23.82 43.99
N PHE A 652 -9.47 23.22 43.00
CA PHE A 652 -8.85 22.53 41.87
C PHE A 652 -8.57 23.56 40.75
N ARG A 653 -7.30 23.91 40.56
CA ARG A 653 -6.74 24.36 39.28
C ARG A 653 -5.88 23.21 38.75
N PRO A 654 -5.93 22.82 37.47
CA PRO A 654 -4.99 21.86 36.93
C PRO A 654 -3.65 22.55 36.66
N THR A 655 -2.69 22.32 37.55
CA THR A 655 -1.27 22.61 37.33
C THR A 655 -0.66 21.53 36.44
N SER A 656 -0.15 21.93 35.27
CA SER A 656 0.72 21.13 34.42
C SER A 656 2.07 20.90 35.11
N HIS A 657 2.44 19.65 35.35
CA HIS A 657 3.82 19.28 35.64
C HIS A 657 4.62 19.22 34.34
N VAL A 658 5.21 20.34 33.94
CA VAL A 658 6.45 20.40 33.17
C VAL A 658 7.33 21.40 33.92
N THR A 659 8.27 20.92 34.72
CA THR A 659 9.26 21.77 35.40
C THR A 659 10.47 22.00 34.50
N ASP A 660 10.90 23.26 34.49
CA ASP A 660 12.18 23.84 34.05
C ASP A 660 12.42 24.22 32.57
N SER A 661 11.83 25.37 32.19
CA SER A 661 12.57 26.62 31.85
C SER A 661 12.97 27.02 30.40
N LEU A 662 12.51 26.39 29.32
CA LEU A 662 12.76 26.91 27.95
C LEU A 662 11.51 27.20 27.08
N CYS A 663 10.37 26.60 27.39
CA CYS A 663 9.16 26.64 26.55
C CYS A 663 7.97 27.22 27.35
N HIS A 664 7.38 28.33 26.89
CA HIS A 664 6.30 29.02 27.61
C HIS A 664 4.92 28.43 27.30
N SER A 665 4.07 28.28 28.31
CA SER A 665 2.67 27.89 28.10
C SER A 665 1.79 29.14 27.94
N PHE A 666 1.17 29.29 26.77
CA PHE A 666 0.24 30.38 26.44
C PHE A 666 -1.20 29.94 26.62
N THR A 667 -2.08 30.87 27.00
CA THR A 667 -3.53 30.64 26.90
C THR A 667 -4.00 30.84 25.46
N TYR A 668 -5.11 30.21 25.08
CA TYR A 668 -5.67 30.39 23.75
C TYR A 668 -6.02 31.87 23.49
N LYS A 669 -6.52 32.56 24.51
CA LYS A 669 -6.84 33.99 24.45
C LYS A 669 -5.61 34.85 24.13
N ASP A 670 -4.45 34.54 24.71
CA ASP A 670 -3.21 35.28 24.44
C ASP A 670 -2.83 35.18 22.96
N LEU A 671 -2.98 33.99 22.36
CA LEU A 671 -2.66 33.76 20.96
C LEU A 671 -3.69 34.35 20.00
N VAL A 672 -4.97 34.39 20.38
CA VAL A 672 -6.02 35.12 19.64
C VAL A 672 -5.68 36.61 19.57
N VAL A 673 -5.29 37.21 20.69
CA VAL A 673 -4.89 38.63 20.73
C VAL A 673 -3.61 38.87 19.93
N ALA A 674 -2.60 38.02 20.09
CA ALA A 674 -1.33 38.14 19.39
C ALA A 674 -1.48 38.08 17.86
N THR A 675 -2.41 37.27 17.36
CA THR A 675 -2.68 37.08 15.92
C THR A 675 -3.76 38.00 15.35
N LYS A 676 -4.34 38.87 16.17
CA LYS A 676 -5.51 39.69 15.82
C LYS A 676 -6.65 38.82 15.25
N GLU A 677 -7.04 37.79 16.01
CA GLU A 677 -8.06 36.81 15.62
C GLU A 677 -7.64 35.96 14.41
N PHE A 678 -6.37 35.55 14.34
CA PHE A 678 -5.82 34.69 13.27
C PHE A 678 -5.97 35.29 11.87
N ASN A 679 -5.77 36.61 11.73
CA ASN A 679 -6.04 37.35 10.50
C ASN A 679 -4.97 37.17 9.39
N GLU A 680 -3.68 37.07 9.76
CA GLU A 680 -2.58 36.98 8.78
C GLU A 680 -2.04 35.54 8.71
N GLU A 681 -2.51 34.77 7.72
CA GLU A 681 -2.03 33.42 7.41
C GLU A 681 -0.68 33.50 6.67
N LEU A 682 0.33 32.82 7.22
CA LEU A 682 1.66 32.67 6.63
C LEU A 682 1.75 31.43 5.73
N GLY A 683 0.91 30.43 5.97
CA GLY A 683 0.85 29.21 5.18
C GLY A 683 -0.04 28.15 5.82
N ARG A 684 -0.43 27.17 5.00
CA ARG A 684 -1.30 26.05 5.38
C ARG A 684 -0.71 24.74 4.85
N GLY A 685 -0.60 23.76 5.74
CA GLY A 685 -0.10 22.43 5.40
C GLY A 685 -0.98 21.32 5.99
N ALA A 686 -0.57 20.07 5.78
CA ALA A 686 -1.26 18.89 6.30
C ALA A 686 -1.40 18.89 7.83
N PHE A 687 -0.48 19.56 8.53
CA PHE A 687 -0.43 19.63 9.99
C PHE A 687 -1.09 20.90 10.56
N GLY A 688 -1.84 21.66 9.77
CA GLY A 688 -2.57 22.85 10.22
C GLY A 688 -2.11 24.17 9.59
N ILE A 689 -2.52 25.28 10.21
CA ILE A 689 -2.40 26.63 9.63
C ILE A 689 -1.43 27.46 10.48
N VAL A 690 -0.50 28.16 9.84
CA VAL A 690 0.47 29.03 10.51
C VAL A 690 0.06 30.49 10.34
N TYR A 691 0.00 31.21 11.45
CA TYR A 691 -0.37 32.63 11.50
C TYR A 691 0.78 33.48 12.01
N LYS A 692 0.85 34.73 11.54
CA LYS A 692 1.76 35.71 12.13
C LYS A 692 1.16 36.29 13.39
N GLY A 693 1.97 36.43 14.44
CA GLY A 693 1.58 37.05 15.69
C GLY A 693 2.60 38.07 16.18
N VAL A 694 2.14 39.00 17.02
CA VAL A 694 3.01 39.93 17.76
C VAL A 694 2.78 39.75 19.25
N MET A 695 3.80 39.29 19.96
CA MET A 695 3.73 39.06 21.39
C MET A 695 3.96 40.35 22.19
N SER A 696 3.21 40.51 23.28
CA SER A 696 3.30 41.68 24.17
C SER A 696 4.29 41.49 25.34
N ILE A 697 4.83 40.28 25.52
CA ILE A 697 5.72 39.93 26.63
C ILE A 697 7.18 40.18 26.22
N GLY A 698 7.85 41.15 26.87
CA GLY A 698 9.31 41.24 26.91
C GLY A 698 10.02 41.72 25.64
N SER A 699 9.51 42.79 25.01
CA SER A 699 9.81 43.34 23.66
C SER A 699 8.85 42.80 22.59
N ARG A 700 8.37 43.68 21.69
CA ARG A 700 7.34 43.41 20.65
C ARG A 700 7.84 42.39 19.62
N LYS A 701 7.94 41.12 20.03
CA LYS A 701 8.55 40.06 19.22
C LYS A 701 7.52 39.48 18.25
N VAL A 702 7.90 39.44 16.97
CA VAL A 702 7.11 38.77 15.92
C VAL A 702 7.31 37.26 16.03
N VAL A 703 6.23 36.50 15.94
CA VAL A 703 6.19 35.05 16.10
C VAL A 703 5.36 34.39 15.01
N ALA A 704 5.60 33.11 14.77
CA ALA A 704 4.76 32.25 13.94
C ALA A 704 3.96 31.29 14.83
N ILE A 705 2.64 31.27 14.68
CA ILE A 705 1.71 30.50 15.51
C ILE A 705 1.05 29.44 14.64
N LYS A 706 1.46 28.19 14.80
CA LYS A 706 0.89 27.03 14.12
C LYS A 706 -0.30 26.52 14.91
N LYS A 707 -1.49 26.58 14.33
CA LYS A 707 -2.74 26.04 14.86
C LYS A 707 -3.03 24.70 14.18
N LEU A 708 -3.01 23.62 14.95
CA LEU A 708 -3.26 22.27 14.42
C LEU A 708 -4.77 22.07 14.17
N ASP A 709 -5.12 21.44 13.05
CA ASP A 709 -6.53 21.23 12.65
C ASP A 709 -7.13 19.94 13.24
N ARG A 710 -8.46 19.92 13.39
CA ARG A 710 -9.23 18.95 14.18
C ARG A 710 -9.32 17.56 13.53
N VAL A 711 -8.27 16.73 13.69
CA VAL A 711 -8.38 15.26 13.61
C VAL A 711 -7.77 14.66 14.89
N ALA A 712 -8.64 14.28 15.83
CA ALA A 712 -8.35 14.26 17.27
C ALA A 712 -7.33 13.22 17.79
N HIS A 713 -6.83 12.29 16.97
CA HIS A 713 -5.85 11.27 17.44
C HIS A 713 -4.43 11.45 16.89
N GLU A 714 -4.26 11.83 15.62
CA GLU A 714 -2.94 12.06 15.03
C GLU A 714 -2.39 13.44 15.41
N ALA A 715 -3.24 14.47 15.43
CA ALA A 715 -2.85 15.82 15.82
C ALA A 715 -2.35 15.91 17.27
N GLU A 716 -2.88 15.10 18.20
CA GLU A 716 -2.41 15.05 19.59
C GLU A 716 -1.02 14.42 19.69
N LYS A 717 -0.77 13.35 18.94
CA LYS A 717 0.51 12.65 18.92
C LYS A 717 1.60 13.52 18.31
N ASP A 718 1.31 14.19 17.20
CA ASP A 718 2.26 15.07 16.52
C ASP A 718 2.51 16.33 17.36
N PHE A 719 1.48 16.90 18.01
CA PHE A 719 1.63 17.98 18.98
C PHE A 719 2.56 17.60 20.14
N MET A 720 2.29 16.47 20.80
CA MET A 720 3.10 16.02 21.93
C MET A 720 4.52 15.65 21.50
N THR A 721 4.70 15.07 20.32
CA THR A 721 6.01 14.76 19.75
C THR A 721 6.79 16.05 19.53
N GLU A 722 6.19 17.03 18.86
CA GLU A 722 6.84 18.30 18.56
C GLU A 722 7.20 19.06 19.84
N VAL A 723 6.29 19.18 20.81
CA VAL A 723 6.59 19.79 22.13
C VAL A 723 7.71 19.05 22.86
N ASN A 724 7.70 17.71 22.88
CA ASN A 724 8.70 16.93 23.63
C ASN A 724 10.09 16.95 22.98
N VAL A 725 10.16 16.89 21.65
CA VAL A 725 11.43 16.87 20.89
C VAL A 725 12.06 18.25 20.86
N ILE A 726 11.31 19.29 20.47
CA ILE A 726 11.90 20.60 20.18
C ILE A 726 12.11 21.46 21.44
N SER A 727 11.38 21.20 22.54
CA SER A 727 11.58 21.93 23.80
C SER A 727 12.96 21.67 24.42
N GLN A 728 13.62 20.59 24.00
CA GLN A 728 14.92 20.14 24.51
C GLN A 728 16.06 20.43 23.53
N THR A 729 15.79 21.03 22.35
CA THR A 729 16.82 21.33 21.34
C THR A 729 17.10 22.82 21.25
N HIS A 730 18.38 23.17 21.04
CA HIS A 730 18.80 24.55 20.83
C HIS A 730 20.02 24.60 19.92
N HIS A 731 19.80 24.96 18.64
CA HIS A 731 20.86 25.06 17.65
C HIS A 731 20.53 26.13 16.61
N LYS A 732 21.55 26.85 16.11
CA LYS A 732 21.40 27.98 15.18
C LYS A 732 20.74 27.62 13.84
N ASN A 733 20.78 26.34 13.46
CA ASN A 733 20.18 25.80 12.24
C ASN A 733 18.88 25.01 12.48
N LEU A 734 18.24 25.18 13.64
CA LEU A 734 16.90 24.64 13.92
C LEU A 734 15.97 25.81 14.28
N VAL A 735 14.69 25.72 13.90
CA VAL A 735 13.69 26.71 14.31
C VAL A 735 13.39 26.54 15.80
N ARG A 736 13.46 27.63 16.56
CA ARG A 736 13.19 27.60 18.00
C ARG A 736 11.70 27.65 18.30
N LEU A 737 11.21 26.66 19.05
CA LEU A 737 9.91 26.75 19.72
C LEU A 737 10.01 27.70 20.93
N ILE A 738 9.15 28.71 20.95
CA ILE A 738 9.03 29.70 22.02
C ILE A 738 8.04 29.18 23.07
N GLY A 739 6.97 28.51 22.64
CA GLY A 739 5.94 28.03 23.55
C GLY A 739 4.82 27.26 22.86
N TYR A 740 3.80 26.90 23.64
CA TYR A 740 2.65 26.14 23.16
C TYR A 740 1.37 26.55 23.90
N CYS A 741 0.22 26.27 23.30
CA CYS A 741 -1.10 26.32 23.92
C CYS A 741 -1.71 24.92 23.89
N ASN A 742 -2.06 24.42 25.07
CA ASN A 742 -2.77 23.16 25.27
C ASN A 742 -4.01 23.43 26.14
N GLU A 743 -5.07 23.95 25.53
CA GLU A 743 -6.29 24.39 26.24
C GLU A 743 -7.53 23.79 25.56
N GLY A 744 -8.25 22.90 26.26
CA GLY A 744 -9.43 22.22 25.71
C GLY A 744 -9.12 21.46 24.41
N LEU A 745 -9.77 21.85 23.31
CA LEU A 745 -9.53 21.32 21.95
C LEU A 745 -8.47 22.10 21.17
N HIS A 746 -7.86 23.12 21.75
CA HIS A 746 -6.91 24.00 21.07
C HIS A 746 -5.48 23.52 21.30
N ARG A 747 -4.84 23.10 20.20
CA ARG A 747 -3.42 22.74 20.13
C ARG A 747 -2.71 23.73 19.22
N LEU A 748 -1.87 24.59 19.81
CA LEU A 748 -1.10 25.58 19.05
C LEU A 748 0.36 25.59 19.49
N LEU A 749 1.25 25.84 18.54
CA LEU A 749 2.69 25.91 18.74
C LEU A 749 3.18 27.29 18.31
N VAL A 750 4.06 27.90 19.10
CA VAL A 750 4.57 29.25 18.91
C VAL A 750 6.06 29.19 18.61
N TYR A 751 6.46 29.59 17.43
CA TYR A 751 7.85 29.61 16.97
C TYR A 751 8.36 31.03 16.79
N GLU A 752 9.67 31.18 16.72
CA GLU A 752 10.26 32.40 16.18
C GLU A 752 9.86 32.60 14.71
N TYR A 753 9.66 33.84 14.30
CA TYR A 753 9.26 34.17 12.93
C TYR A 753 10.48 34.17 12.00
N MET A 754 10.31 33.58 10.80
CA MET A 754 11.32 33.51 9.75
C MET A 754 10.92 34.43 8.60
N SER A 755 11.61 35.56 8.42
CA SER A 755 11.16 36.62 7.51
C SER A 755 11.23 36.25 6.03
N ASN A 756 12.17 35.38 5.65
CA ASN A 756 12.44 35.03 4.26
C ASN A 756 11.71 33.75 3.81
N GLY A 757 10.80 33.23 4.64
CA GLY A 757 9.93 32.12 4.28
C GLY A 757 10.66 30.79 4.11
N THR A 758 10.16 29.96 3.19
CA THR A 758 10.69 28.59 2.96
C THR A 758 11.85 28.59 1.96
N LEU A 759 12.72 27.59 2.06
CA LEU A 759 13.75 27.35 1.05
C LEU A 759 13.12 27.03 -0.30
N ALA A 760 11.99 26.31 -0.34
CA ALA A 760 11.25 26.00 -1.57
C ALA A 760 10.95 27.25 -2.39
N SER A 761 10.40 28.30 -1.76
CA SER A 761 10.12 29.58 -2.43
C SER A 761 11.39 30.30 -2.89
N PHE A 762 12.52 30.07 -2.23
CA PHE A 762 13.79 30.72 -2.53
C PHE A 762 14.53 30.05 -3.71
N ILE A 763 14.64 28.72 -3.74
CA ILE A 763 15.37 28.01 -4.81
C ILE A 763 14.51 27.75 -6.06
N PHE A 764 13.19 27.63 -5.91
CA PHE A 764 12.28 27.41 -7.05
C PHE A 764 11.62 28.69 -7.56
N GLY A 765 11.84 29.84 -6.91
CA GLY A 765 11.38 31.14 -7.39
C GLY A 765 12.07 31.61 -8.67
N ASP A 766 11.62 32.75 -9.19
CA ASP A 766 12.11 33.34 -10.44
C ASP A 766 13.58 33.80 -10.33
N LEU A 767 13.93 34.39 -9.19
CA LEU A 767 15.29 34.81 -8.88
C LEU A 767 16.02 33.69 -8.16
N LYS A 768 17.00 33.08 -8.84
CA LYS A 768 17.80 32.00 -8.26
C LYS A 768 18.85 32.54 -7.29
N PRO A 769 19.09 31.86 -6.16
CA PRO A 769 20.13 32.26 -5.22
C PRO A 769 21.53 32.02 -5.78
N THR A 770 22.46 32.88 -5.37
CA THR A 770 23.88 32.77 -5.71
C THR A 770 24.48 31.46 -5.22
N TRP A 771 25.55 30.97 -5.85
CA TRP A 771 26.22 29.74 -5.46
C TRP A 771 26.73 29.80 -4.01
N SER A 772 27.24 30.95 -3.56
CA SER A 772 27.62 31.17 -2.15
C SER A 772 26.44 31.03 -1.18
N GLN A 773 25.26 31.58 -1.51
CA GLN A 773 24.07 31.39 -0.69
C GLN A 773 23.66 29.92 -0.63
N ARG A 774 23.67 29.23 -1.77
CA ARG A 774 23.29 27.81 -1.89
C ARG A 774 24.19 26.91 -1.06
N THR A 775 25.50 27.09 -1.16
CA THR A 775 26.49 26.32 -0.39
C THR A 775 26.39 26.59 1.12
N SER A 776 26.16 27.85 1.51
CA SER A 776 25.93 28.23 2.91
C SER A 776 24.66 27.58 3.50
N ILE A 777 23.56 27.58 2.72
CA ILE A 777 22.29 26.95 3.09
C ILE A 777 22.47 25.43 3.27
N ALA A 778 23.06 24.75 2.29
CA ALA A 778 23.33 23.32 2.34
C ALA A 778 24.17 22.95 3.58
N MET A 779 25.21 23.75 3.87
CA MET A 779 26.04 23.59 5.06
C MET A 779 25.26 23.79 6.37
N GLY A 780 24.37 24.78 6.41
CA GLY A 780 23.50 25.04 7.56
C GLY A 780 22.58 23.85 7.86
N ILE A 781 21.95 23.30 6.83
CA ILE A 781 21.07 22.12 6.95
C ILE A 781 21.87 20.91 7.43
N ALA A 782 23.05 20.66 6.82
CA ALA A 782 23.91 19.54 7.20
C ALA A 782 24.33 19.61 8.68
N ARG A 783 24.69 20.80 9.16
CA ARG A 783 25.03 21.05 10.57
C ARG A 783 23.83 20.86 11.51
N GLY A 784 22.65 21.31 11.11
CA GLY A 784 21.41 21.09 11.85
C GLY A 784 21.10 19.61 12.03
N LEU A 785 21.23 18.81 10.96
CA LEU A 785 21.02 17.37 11.01
C LEU A 785 22.12 16.65 11.81
N ALA A 786 23.39 17.04 11.67
CA ALA A 786 24.47 16.47 12.47
C ALA A 786 24.25 16.69 13.97
N TYR A 787 23.74 17.86 14.36
CA TYR A 787 23.36 18.13 15.74
C TYR A 787 22.23 17.21 16.24
N LEU A 788 21.17 17.01 15.45
CA LEU A 788 20.05 16.11 15.78
C LEU A 788 20.50 14.65 15.91
N HIS A 789 21.37 14.19 15.02
CA HIS A 789 21.79 12.79 14.92
C HIS A 789 22.89 12.42 15.92
N GLU A 790 23.82 13.34 16.21
CA GLU A 790 25.10 13.00 16.86
C GLU A 790 25.44 13.86 18.09
N GLU A 791 24.71 14.95 18.39
CA GLU A 791 25.04 15.88 19.50
C GLU A 791 23.91 16.02 20.55
N CYS A 792 22.67 15.68 20.21
CA CYS A 792 21.56 15.67 21.16
C CYS A 792 21.69 14.51 22.18
N SER A 793 21.21 14.73 23.42
CA SER A 793 21.21 13.71 24.49
C SER A 793 20.36 12.47 24.18
N THR A 794 19.42 12.62 23.25
CA THR A 794 18.69 11.54 22.60
C THR A 794 18.82 11.77 21.11
N GLN A 795 19.16 10.74 20.35
CA GLN A 795 19.28 10.83 18.90
C GLN A 795 17.90 11.13 18.31
N ILE A 796 17.79 12.18 17.50
CA ILE A 796 16.52 12.62 16.90
C ILE A 796 16.57 12.34 15.39
N ILE A 797 15.61 11.57 14.87
CA ILE A 797 15.40 11.42 13.41
C ILE A 797 14.26 12.37 13.01
N HIS A 798 14.48 13.21 12.01
CA HIS A 798 13.52 14.22 11.57
C HIS A 798 12.36 13.62 10.77
N CYS A 799 12.66 12.69 9.84
CA CYS A 799 11.74 11.95 8.97
C CYS A 799 11.01 12.74 7.87
N ASP A 800 11.09 14.07 7.84
CA ASP A 800 10.46 14.89 6.78
C ASP A 800 11.36 16.06 6.32
N ILE A 801 12.60 15.76 5.92
CA ILE A 801 13.52 16.75 5.37
C ILE A 801 13.16 17.02 3.90
N LYS A 802 12.79 18.27 3.60
CA LYS A 802 12.39 18.76 2.28
C LYS A 802 12.46 20.29 2.21
N PRO A 803 12.49 20.92 1.02
CA PRO A 803 12.61 22.38 0.88
C PRO A 803 11.53 23.20 1.62
N GLN A 804 10.32 22.65 1.79
CA GLN A 804 9.22 23.34 2.47
C GLN A 804 9.41 23.41 3.99
N ASN A 805 10.18 22.48 4.57
CA ASN A 805 10.44 22.39 5.99
C ASN A 805 11.76 23.07 6.40
N ILE A 806 12.49 23.65 5.45
CA ILE A 806 13.64 24.51 5.73
C ILE A 806 13.20 25.96 5.62
N LEU A 807 13.32 26.72 6.70
CA LEU A 807 13.00 28.14 6.74
C LEU A 807 14.27 29.00 6.71
N LEU A 808 14.13 30.23 6.23
CA LEU A 808 15.23 31.20 6.11
C LEU A 808 14.98 32.40 7.04
N ASP A 809 15.95 32.68 7.90
CA ASP A 809 15.93 33.89 8.74
C ASP A 809 16.35 35.15 7.95
N ASP A 810 16.36 36.31 8.61
CA ASP A 810 16.67 37.62 8.03
C ASP A 810 18.00 37.66 7.26
N TYR A 811 18.95 36.77 7.57
CA TYR A 811 20.27 36.67 6.96
C TYR A 811 20.39 35.50 5.95
N HIS A 812 19.27 34.89 5.57
CA HIS A 812 19.19 33.69 4.73
C HIS A 812 19.90 32.48 5.34
N VAL A 813 20.01 32.42 6.68
CA VAL A 813 20.53 31.22 7.36
C VAL A 813 19.42 30.18 7.41
N ALA A 814 19.74 28.97 6.95
CA ALA A 814 18.82 27.85 6.93
C ALA A 814 18.52 27.29 8.33
N ARG A 815 17.24 27.10 8.62
CA ARG A 815 16.74 26.51 9.88
C ARG A 815 15.72 25.40 9.60
N ILE A 816 15.99 24.22 10.15
CA ILE A 816 15.11 23.05 10.03
C ILE A 816 13.88 23.23 10.92
N SER A 817 12.69 22.98 10.36
CA SER A 817 11.39 23.16 11.01
C SER A 817 10.50 21.92 10.83
N ASP A 818 9.36 21.91 11.52
CA ASP A 818 8.31 20.88 11.44
C ASP A 818 8.71 19.50 11.97
N PHE A 819 8.78 19.40 13.31
CA PHE A 819 9.19 18.18 14.02
C PHE A 819 8.01 17.24 14.34
N GLY A 820 6.82 17.48 13.78
CA GLY A 820 5.61 16.70 14.05
C GLY A 820 5.76 15.20 13.75
N LEU A 821 6.64 14.85 12.79
CA LEU A 821 6.92 13.47 12.41
C LEU A 821 8.17 12.86 13.08
N SER A 822 8.93 13.65 13.86
CA SER A 822 10.23 13.25 14.38
C SER A 822 10.18 12.11 15.40
N LYS A 823 11.30 11.40 15.58
CA LYS A 823 11.44 10.25 16.48
C LYS A 823 12.63 10.40 17.42
N LEU A 824 12.43 9.99 18.67
CA LEU A 824 13.47 9.92 19.70
C LEU A 824 14.00 8.49 19.81
N LEU A 825 15.29 8.34 19.58
CA LEU A 825 16.06 7.12 19.83
C LEU A 825 16.93 7.32 21.07
N MET A 826 16.88 6.38 22.02
CA MET A 826 17.87 6.37 23.09
C MET A 826 19.26 6.09 22.50
N ILE A 827 20.33 6.66 23.07
CA ILE A 827 21.72 6.54 22.55
C ILE A 827 22.19 5.07 22.39
N ASN A 828 21.59 4.13 23.12
CA ASN A 828 21.87 2.69 23.05
C ASN A 828 20.93 1.90 22.10
N GLN A 829 19.99 2.56 21.44
CA GLN A 829 19.12 1.97 20.43
C GLN A 829 19.56 2.42 19.04
N SER A 830 19.84 1.45 18.16
CA SER A 830 20.20 1.73 16.76
C SER A 830 19.01 1.65 15.79
N ARG A 831 17.80 1.35 16.27
CA ARG A 831 16.64 0.91 15.45
C ARG A 831 15.30 1.33 16.06
N THR A 832 14.33 1.70 15.23
CA THR A 832 12.90 1.81 15.58
C THR A 832 12.01 1.14 14.53
N ASP A 833 10.98 0.38 14.96
CA ASP A 833 9.91 -0.12 14.08
C ASP A 833 8.77 0.92 14.01
N THR A 834 8.53 1.49 12.83
CA THR A 834 7.50 2.54 12.64
C THR A 834 6.86 2.47 11.25
N ASN A 835 5.56 2.80 11.16
CA ASN A 835 4.84 3.02 9.89
C ASN A 835 5.55 4.05 9.00
N ILE A 836 5.46 3.89 7.67
CA ILE A 836 6.06 4.80 6.67
C ILE A 836 5.58 6.24 6.91
N ARG A 837 6.52 7.17 7.08
CA ARG A 837 6.28 8.61 7.28
C ARG A 837 7.29 9.39 6.44
N GLY A 838 6.84 10.42 5.71
CA GLY A 838 7.68 11.29 4.87
C GLY A 838 7.00 11.76 3.59
N THR A 839 7.63 12.67 2.85
CA THR A 839 7.08 13.26 1.61
C THR A 839 7.59 12.54 0.36
N ARG A 840 6.68 12.15 -0.57
CA ARG A 840 7.00 11.50 -1.85
C ARG A 840 8.13 12.26 -2.57
N GLY A 841 9.16 11.53 -3.02
CA GLY A 841 10.38 12.07 -3.63
C GLY A 841 11.58 12.21 -2.68
N TYR A 842 11.34 12.30 -1.36
CA TYR A 842 12.41 12.43 -0.34
C TYR A 842 12.54 11.19 0.57
N VAL A 843 11.65 10.21 0.43
CA VAL A 843 11.62 8.99 1.25
C VAL A 843 12.68 8.00 0.77
N ALA A 844 13.54 7.58 1.69
CA ALA A 844 14.62 6.63 1.41
C ALA A 844 14.09 5.22 1.03
N PRO A 845 14.74 4.47 0.11
CA PRO A 845 14.26 3.17 -0.38
C PRO A 845 14.01 2.13 0.71
N GLU A 846 14.79 2.16 1.80
CA GLU A 846 14.67 1.20 2.90
C GLU A 846 13.35 1.33 3.68
N TRP A 847 12.66 2.48 3.61
CA TRP A 847 11.31 2.64 4.15
C TRP A 847 10.32 1.64 3.54
N PHE A 848 10.56 1.20 2.30
CA PHE A 848 9.69 0.29 1.55
C PHE A 848 10.11 -1.19 1.66
N ARG A 849 11.25 -1.47 2.33
CA ARG A 849 11.91 -2.80 2.34
C ARG A 849 11.86 -3.52 3.70
N HIS A 850 11.01 -3.10 4.64
CA HIS A 850 10.96 -3.65 6.01
C HIS A 850 12.32 -3.65 6.73
N SER A 851 13.22 -2.75 6.33
CA SER A 851 14.51 -2.57 6.99
C SER A 851 14.38 -1.58 8.14
N PRO A 852 15.13 -1.75 9.25
CA PRO A 852 15.01 -0.86 10.40
C PRO A 852 15.32 0.59 10.02
N VAL A 853 14.42 1.50 10.41
CA VAL A 853 14.59 2.94 10.20
C VAL A 853 15.68 3.45 11.13
N THR A 854 16.67 4.13 10.55
CA THR A 854 17.81 4.74 11.26
C THR A 854 17.97 6.18 10.79
N VAL A 855 18.91 6.94 11.39
CA VAL A 855 19.27 8.28 10.92
C VAL A 855 19.60 8.36 9.42
N LYS A 856 19.96 7.23 8.77
CA LYS A 856 20.28 7.15 7.33
C LYS A 856 19.12 7.57 6.41
N VAL A 857 17.88 7.58 6.89
CA VAL A 857 16.73 8.06 6.11
C VAL A 857 16.78 9.57 5.92
N ASP A 858 17.15 10.33 6.95
CA ASP A 858 17.33 11.79 6.86
C ASP A 858 18.51 12.15 5.95
N ILE A 859 19.54 11.30 5.92
CA ILE A 859 20.72 11.48 5.05
C ILE A 859 20.33 11.34 3.58
N TYR A 860 19.48 10.37 3.26
CA TYR A 860 18.91 10.24 1.92
C TYR A 860 18.08 11.46 1.54
N SER A 861 17.15 11.88 2.40
CA SER A 861 16.33 13.07 2.16
C SER A 861 17.18 14.35 2.00
N PHE A 862 18.25 14.47 2.79
CA PHE A 862 19.25 15.54 2.64
C PHE A 862 19.97 15.46 1.28
N GLY A 863 20.31 14.25 0.82
CA GLY A 863 20.92 14.02 -0.48
C GLY A 863 20.06 14.56 -1.63
N ILE A 864 18.78 14.21 -1.65
CA ILE A 864 17.81 14.75 -2.62
C ILE A 864 17.73 16.28 -2.54
N LEU A 865 17.55 16.82 -1.33
CA LEU A 865 17.49 18.26 -1.09
C LEU A 865 18.77 18.98 -1.53
N LEU A 866 19.95 18.38 -1.33
CA LEU A 866 21.23 18.92 -1.76
C LEU A 866 21.30 19.01 -3.29
N LEU A 867 20.83 17.98 -4.01
CA LEU A 867 20.75 18.01 -5.46
C LEU A 867 19.77 19.08 -5.98
N GLU A 868 18.64 19.29 -5.29
CA GLU A 868 17.72 20.38 -5.60
C GLU A 868 18.33 21.76 -5.36
N ILE A 869 19.13 21.92 -4.29
CA ILE A 869 19.87 23.17 -4.03
C ILE A 869 20.89 23.42 -5.15
N ILE A 870 21.66 22.40 -5.55
CA ILE A 870 22.68 22.52 -6.60
C ILE A 870 22.05 22.87 -7.95
N THR A 871 20.92 22.26 -8.30
CA THR A 871 20.31 22.41 -9.62
C THR A 871 19.24 23.50 -9.69
N CYS A 872 18.71 23.92 -8.53
CA CYS A 872 17.50 24.74 -8.42
C CYS A 872 16.31 24.17 -9.20
N ARG A 873 16.29 22.85 -9.41
CA ARG A 873 15.23 22.08 -10.09
C ARG A 873 14.50 21.23 -9.06
N LYS A 874 13.18 21.10 -9.20
CA LYS A 874 12.38 20.23 -8.32
C LYS A 874 12.70 18.76 -8.63
N CYS A 875 12.67 17.91 -7.61
CA CYS A 875 12.89 16.48 -7.76
C CYS A 875 11.80 15.79 -8.61
N LEU A 876 10.61 16.38 -8.69
CA LEU A 876 9.47 15.96 -9.53
C LEU A 876 8.93 17.21 -10.25
N GLU A 877 9.07 17.30 -11.57
CA GLU A 877 8.41 18.32 -12.42
C GLU A 877 7.14 17.75 -13.06
N ASN A 878 6.17 18.63 -13.37
CA ASN A 878 4.85 18.27 -13.92
C ASN A 878 4.95 17.36 -15.17
N GLU A 879 3.97 16.45 -15.31
CA GLU A 879 3.81 15.42 -16.34
C GLU A 879 3.74 15.91 -17.81
N GLU A 880 3.95 17.19 -18.08
CA GLU A 880 3.77 17.79 -19.41
C GLU A 880 5.07 17.92 -20.24
N SER A 881 6.25 17.65 -19.67
CA SER A 881 7.52 17.72 -20.41
C SER A 881 8.12 16.33 -20.63
N TYR A 882 7.73 15.67 -21.71
CA TYR A 882 8.30 14.40 -22.15
C TYR A 882 9.78 14.56 -22.55
N GLY A 883 10.69 13.98 -21.76
CA GLY A 883 12.12 13.84 -22.04
C GLY A 883 12.84 13.05 -20.96
N LEU A 884 14.03 12.50 -21.27
CA LEU A 884 14.95 11.71 -20.42
C LEU A 884 15.39 12.37 -19.09
N GLU A 885 14.78 13.48 -18.68
CA GLU A 885 15.18 14.30 -17.53
C GLU A 885 14.17 14.27 -16.36
N ALA A 886 13.22 13.32 -16.36
CA ALA A 886 12.07 13.34 -15.45
C ALA A 886 12.41 13.08 -13.97
N ILE A 887 13.55 12.45 -13.66
CA ILE A 887 14.01 12.16 -12.30
C ILE A 887 15.34 12.89 -12.05
N LEU A 888 15.32 13.81 -11.09
CA LEU A 888 16.46 14.69 -10.79
C LEU A 888 17.76 13.93 -10.50
N VAL A 889 17.68 12.80 -9.79
CA VAL A 889 18.89 12.05 -9.40
C VAL A 889 19.54 11.37 -10.60
N ASP A 890 18.75 10.73 -11.46
CA ASP A 890 19.24 10.07 -12.68
C ASP A 890 19.93 11.09 -13.58
N TRP A 891 19.27 12.22 -13.83
CA TRP A 891 19.84 13.30 -14.63
C TRP A 891 21.16 13.85 -14.04
N VAL A 892 21.25 14.00 -12.71
CA VAL A 892 22.48 14.43 -12.04
C VAL A 892 23.60 13.39 -12.19
N VAL A 893 23.27 12.11 -12.05
CA VAL A 893 24.23 11.01 -12.18
C VAL A 893 24.76 10.91 -13.61
N ASP A 894 23.89 11.02 -14.61
CA ASP A 894 24.27 11.02 -16.02
C ASP A 894 25.22 12.19 -16.32
N CYS A 895 24.85 13.41 -15.90
CA CYS A 895 25.71 14.58 -16.05
C CYS A 895 27.06 14.42 -15.34
N PHE A 896 27.09 13.79 -14.16
CA PHE A 896 28.32 13.52 -13.43
C PHE A 896 29.20 12.51 -14.16
N GLN A 897 28.63 11.41 -14.68
CA GLN A 897 29.35 10.37 -15.42
C GLN A 897 29.90 10.86 -16.76
N GLU A 898 29.15 11.71 -17.45
CA GLU A 898 29.57 12.34 -18.70
C GLU A 898 30.60 13.48 -18.50
N GLY A 899 30.88 13.85 -17.24
CA GLY A 899 31.73 15.00 -16.90
C GLY A 899 31.09 16.36 -17.23
N ASN A 900 29.78 16.39 -17.48
CA ASN A 900 29.00 17.55 -17.88
C ASN A 900 28.32 18.25 -16.69
N LEU A 901 29.11 18.65 -15.68
CA LEU A 901 28.59 19.35 -14.49
C LEU A 901 28.01 20.74 -14.81
N GLU A 902 28.39 21.32 -15.95
CA GLU A 902 27.92 22.64 -16.37
C GLU A 902 26.41 22.66 -16.65
N ALA A 903 25.87 21.54 -17.14
CA ALA A 903 24.44 21.36 -17.39
C ALA A 903 23.59 21.48 -16.10
N LEU A 904 24.16 21.09 -14.95
CA LEU A 904 23.45 21.08 -13.67
C LEU A 904 23.15 22.47 -13.13
N VAL A 905 23.96 23.48 -13.48
CA VAL A 905 23.89 24.82 -12.87
C VAL A 905 23.40 25.92 -13.82
N ARG A 906 22.84 25.55 -14.98
CA ARG A 906 22.17 26.46 -15.96
C ARG A 906 22.92 27.79 -16.20
N SER A 907 24.24 27.74 -16.40
CA SER A 907 25.10 28.92 -16.62
C SER A 907 25.36 29.83 -15.40
N ASP A 908 25.24 29.33 -14.16
CA ASP A 908 25.71 30.06 -12.97
C ASP A 908 27.23 30.21 -12.98
N ILE A 909 27.70 31.42 -13.28
CA ILE A 909 29.12 31.76 -13.43
C ILE A 909 29.90 31.56 -12.11
N GLU A 910 29.27 31.77 -10.95
CA GLU A 910 29.94 31.59 -9.65
C GLU A 910 30.21 30.11 -9.40
N ALA A 911 29.22 29.24 -9.63
CA ALA A 911 29.38 27.80 -9.52
C ALA A 911 30.38 27.24 -10.54
N LEU A 912 30.35 27.75 -11.78
CA LEU A 912 31.27 27.35 -12.84
C LEU A 912 32.71 27.81 -12.59
N ASN A 913 32.93 28.89 -11.85
CA ASN A 913 34.27 29.32 -11.43
C ASN A 913 34.81 28.48 -10.27
N ASP A 914 33.93 27.87 -9.45
CA ASP A 914 34.30 26.94 -8.38
C ASP A 914 33.93 25.48 -8.71
N LYS A 915 34.39 25.01 -9.88
CA LYS A 915 34.12 23.63 -10.36
C LYS A 915 34.49 22.56 -9.33
N LYS A 916 35.57 22.79 -8.57
CA LYS A 916 36.05 21.84 -7.55
C LYS A 916 35.08 21.73 -6.37
N GLN A 917 34.45 22.83 -5.95
CA GLN A 917 33.41 22.79 -4.94
C GLN A 917 32.10 22.21 -5.51
N LEU A 918 31.72 22.58 -6.74
CA LEU A 918 30.54 22.05 -7.40
C LEU A 918 30.60 20.51 -7.53
N GLU A 919 31.69 19.98 -8.09
CA GLU A 919 31.92 18.54 -8.23
C GLU A 919 31.84 17.84 -6.88
N ARG A 920 32.50 18.39 -5.84
CA ARG A 920 32.47 17.84 -4.49
C ARG A 920 31.05 17.79 -3.92
N PHE A 921 30.25 18.85 -4.11
CA PHE A 921 28.87 18.91 -3.64
C PHE A 921 27.98 17.89 -4.37
N VAL A 922 28.15 17.72 -5.68
CA VAL A 922 27.45 16.69 -6.47
C VAL A 922 27.81 15.29 -5.98
N MET A 923 29.09 14.99 -5.79
CA MET A 923 29.54 13.70 -5.27
C MET A 923 28.96 13.41 -3.87
N VAL A 924 28.90 14.41 -2.99
CA VAL A 924 28.26 14.27 -1.67
C VAL A 924 26.78 13.96 -1.80
N GLY A 925 26.07 14.63 -2.72
CA GLY A 925 24.67 14.33 -3.02
C GLY A 925 24.48 12.87 -3.44
N ILE A 926 25.30 12.40 -4.39
CA ILE A 926 25.28 11.02 -4.89
C ILE A 926 25.59 10.01 -3.77
N TRP A 927 26.55 10.30 -2.90
CA TRP A 927 26.85 9.46 -1.72
C TRP A 927 25.68 9.39 -0.72
N CYS A 928 24.93 10.48 -0.56
CA CYS A 928 23.81 10.53 0.37
C CYS A 928 22.59 9.76 -0.14
N VAL A 929 22.39 9.68 -1.47
CA VAL A 929 21.23 9.02 -2.10
C VAL A 929 21.48 7.55 -2.49
N GLN A 930 22.57 6.95 -2.02
CA GLN A 930 22.88 5.54 -2.29
C GLN A 930 21.75 4.62 -1.82
N GLU A 931 21.50 3.55 -2.57
CA GLU A 931 20.41 2.62 -2.28
C GLU A 931 20.62 1.89 -0.95
N ASP A 932 21.82 1.37 -0.71
CA ASP A 932 22.21 0.73 0.55
C ASP A 932 22.41 1.80 1.66
N PRO A 933 21.63 1.77 2.76
CA PRO A 933 21.81 2.71 3.86
C PRO A 933 23.18 2.62 4.52
N LEU A 934 23.87 1.47 4.45
CA LEU A 934 25.19 1.28 5.09
C LEU A 934 26.29 2.06 4.38
N THR A 935 26.17 2.29 3.07
CA THR A 935 27.16 3.03 2.28
C THR A 935 27.03 4.54 2.43
N ARG A 936 25.85 5.04 2.85
CA ARG A 936 25.62 6.47 3.08
C ARG A 936 26.49 7.00 4.22
N PRO A 937 27.20 8.14 4.05
CA PRO A 937 28.01 8.74 5.11
C PRO A 937 27.15 9.23 6.28
N THR A 938 27.74 9.44 7.47
CA THR A 938 27.03 10.12 8.58
C THR A 938 26.93 11.62 8.32
N MET A 939 25.99 12.33 8.96
CA MET A 939 25.85 13.78 8.73
C MET A 939 27.07 14.60 9.17
N ARG A 940 27.80 14.18 10.21
CA ARG A 940 29.10 14.77 10.55
C ARG A 940 30.14 14.56 9.44
N LYS A 941 30.17 13.38 8.82
CA LYS A 941 31.05 13.09 7.68
C LYS A 941 30.65 13.92 6.46
N VAL A 942 29.36 14.04 6.18
CA VAL A 942 28.81 14.92 5.13
C VAL A 942 29.26 16.37 5.34
N CYS A 943 29.18 16.90 6.57
CA CYS A 943 29.69 18.25 6.87
C CYS A 943 31.17 18.39 6.51
N GLN A 944 32.01 17.44 6.94
CA GLN A 944 33.45 17.44 6.65
C GLN A 944 33.74 17.36 5.13
N MET A 945 32.96 16.56 4.40
CA MET A 945 33.07 16.43 2.94
C MET A 945 32.69 17.74 2.23
N LEU A 946 31.57 18.36 2.62
CA LEU A 946 31.15 19.66 2.05
C LEU A 946 32.17 20.78 2.36
N GLU A 947 32.71 20.81 3.58
CA GLU A 947 33.75 21.76 4.01
C GLU A 947 35.07 21.57 3.26
N GLY A 948 35.29 20.40 2.64
CA GLY A 948 36.55 20.05 1.99
C GLY A 948 37.64 19.60 2.97
N SER A 949 37.27 19.33 4.22
CA SER A 949 38.16 18.86 5.29
C SER A 949 38.55 17.39 5.12
N VAL A 950 37.79 16.63 4.31
CA VAL A 950 38.07 15.24 3.95
C VAL A 950 37.90 15.11 2.44
N GLU A 951 38.81 14.37 1.80
CA GLU A 951 38.69 13.96 0.41
C GLU A 951 37.43 13.12 0.18
N VAL A 952 36.71 13.43 -0.89
CA VAL A 952 35.50 12.71 -1.32
C VAL A 952 35.90 11.73 -2.41
N THR A 953 35.84 10.44 -2.11
CA THR A 953 36.10 9.39 -3.09
C THR A 953 34.98 9.30 -4.12
N MET A 954 35.29 8.82 -5.31
CA MET A 954 34.30 8.58 -6.36
C MET A 954 33.16 7.68 -5.84
N PRO A 955 31.89 8.11 -5.92
CA PRO A 955 30.76 7.27 -5.54
C PRO A 955 30.67 6.02 -6.43
N PRO A 956 30.25 4.86 -5.91
CA PRO A 956 30.03 3.68 -6.75
C PRO A 956 28.91 3.93 -7.77
N CYS A 957 29.10 3.49 -9.02
CA CYS A 957 28.05 3.51 -10.05
C CYS A 957 27.02 2.42 -9.76
N SER A 958 26.10 2.73 -8.85
CA SER A 958 24.87 1.98 -8.63
C SER A 958 23.74 2.98 -8.42
N CYS A 959 23.38 3.69 -9.48
CA CYS A 959 22.12 4.41 -9.58
C CYS A 959 21.39 3.85 -10.81
N ASN A 960 21.06 2.56 -10.78
CA ASN A 960 19.82 2.17 -11.44
C ASN A 960 18.75 2.51 -10.41
N PHE A 961 18.05 3.64 -10.56
CA PHE A 961 16.72 3.77 -9.99
C PHE A 961 15.83 2.76 -10.72
N SER A 962 16.02 1.47 -10.42
CA SER A 962 15.04 0.44 -10.70
C SER A 962 13.86 0.77 -9.80
N ILE A 963 12.95 1.56 -10.37
CA ILE A 963 11.70 2.00 -9.80
C ILE A 963 11.06 0.81 -9.11
N THR A 964 11.15 0.81 -7.78
CA THR A 964 10.28 0.03 -6.92
C THR A 964 8.99 0.86 -6.86
N ILE A 965 8.09 0.62 -7.80
CA ILE A 965 6.67 1.02 -7.69
C ILE A 965 5.87 -0.27 -7.68
#